data_AF-A0A6N7PX97-F1
#
_entry.id   AF-A0A6N7PX97-F1
#
_cell.length_a   1.000
_cell.length_b   1.000
_cell.length_c   1.000
_cell.angle_alpha   90.00
_cell.angle_beta   90.00
_cell.angle_gamma   90.00
#
_symmetry.space_group_name_H-M   'P 1'
#
loop_
_entity.id
_entity.type
_entity.pdbx_description
1 polymer ?
#
loop_
_entity_poly.entity_id
_entity_poly.type
_entity_poly.pdbx_seq_one_letter_code
_entity_poly.pdbx_strand_id
1 'polypeptide(L)'
;MVVATTAAGAAGCLDRPLERVEPRITATIVERLTQSSVDKIDILLAIDNSRSMADKQNILSLAVPDLVAGLVNPRCIDENGVPAAMQPGYPTDDCPAGTKREFQPVLDIHIGVISSSIGGHGADSCPNSDANSKECSPQPNTTNNDKGHLLSRIGQCGGASVDTYPYGSGSADKGFLAWDPSQPPKLSPPGEADIPSLQADLRDMVVGTGQIGCGYESQLESIYRFLADPDPYESISVVNNRATPEGTDTILLQQRAEFMRPDSLLAIVMLTDENDCSIKEYGQFYYVGQLRIGATNVRMPRARQECAVDPNDPCCKSCGQDPGECPADPTCTNPQGGPALLSPEEDDINLRCWDQKRRFGIDFLYPTSRYVQAFSSAEIPDRSGTMVPNPIFSDLNPQDNITNIRDPGLVFFAGIVGVPWQDIARDKTDLTKGFKNANELQAPLPDGSGYSTWDVILGSEKTNGQPLDPLMIESIAKRTGTNPITGDPLVDASTPNGNPINGHEWTIPDDDLQYACIFPLPAADQRDCTDTNLTACDCTQSNDNPLCQPDPANNNAPTYQVRAKAYPGVRPLQVMRDLGEQGIVASVCPAKIEQVDIDKPDFGYRPAIGSIIDRLKSALKGQCLPRTLTPDPATGNVPCLVLEGRNTQGGACQCDPNTGRADIPNEGPKKTAVDLAKEDPAAKKAGLDCFCEITQATGDARTACQDDASEQPQLGGQPVNGWCYVDGTTEPPTGNAEIVKDCPANERRIIRFVGAGEAQPGAMLFITCSGDTGGG
;
A
#
# COMPACT_ATOMS: atom_id res chain seq x y z
N MET A 1 3.44 88.38 39.60
CA MET A 1 3.79 86.99 39.24
C MET A 1 2.80 86.10 39.97
N VAL A 2 1.94 85.40 39.22
CA VAL A 2 0.60 84.97 39.63
C VAL A 2 0.59 83.56 40.23
N VAL A 3 0.26 83.50 41.52
CA VAL A 3 -0.73 82.69 42.27
C VAL A 3 -1.29 81.36 41.70
N ALA A 4 -1.28 80.35 42.59
CA ALA A 4 -2.19 79.20 42.85
C ALA A 4 -2.22 77.95 41.94
N THR A 5 -2.13 76.77 42.59
CA THR A 5 -3.13 75.67 42.50
C THR A 5 -2.88 74.55 43.53
N THR A 6 -3.92 73.75 43.73
CA THR A 6 -4.34 72.85 44.82
C THR A 6 -3.97 71.36 44.70
N ALA A 7 -3.99 70.67 45.85
CA ALA A 7 -4.43 69.29 46.15
C ALA A 7 -3.75 68.04 45.53
N ALA A 8 -3.36 67.07 46.38
CA ALA A 8 -3.90 65.69 46.44
C ALA A 8 -3.06 64.81 47.38
N GLY A 9 -3.71 63.89 48.09
CA GLY A 9 -3.12 63.04 49.14
C GLY A 9 -2.25 61.89 48.61
N ALA A 10 -1.27 61.52 49.43
CA ALA A 10 -0.52 60.28 49.29
C ALA A 10 -0.90 59.34 50.43
N ALA A 11 -1.68 58.30 50.10
CA ALA A 11 -1.79 57.09 50.89
C ALA A 11 -1.25 55.93 50.03
N GLY A 12 -0.08 55.42 50.38
CA GLY A 12 0.46 54.14 49.95
C GLY A 12 1.09 53.49 51.20
N CYS A 13 1.01 52.19 51.46
CA CYS A 13 0.55 51.05 50.67
C CYS A 13 -0.19 50.08 51.60
N LEU A 14 -1.34 49.54 51.17
CA LEU A 14 -1.89 48.30 51.71
C LEU A 14 -1.30 47.16 50.88
N ASP A 15 -0.55 46.28 51.53
CA ASP A 15 -0.13 45.00 50.94
C ASP A 15 -1.38 44.18 50.61
N ARG A 16 -1.61 43.99 49.31
CA ARG A 16 -2.59 43.04 48.79
C ARG A 16 -1.87 41.70 48.68
N PRO A 17 -2.38 40.59 49.25
CA PRO A 17 -1.78 39.28 49.03
C PRO A 17 -1.83 38.98 47.53
N LEU A 18 -0.67 38.86 46.89
CA LEU A 18 -0.57 38.27 45.57
C LEU A 18 -0.85 36.78 45.74
N GLU A 19 -2.07 36.38 45.36
CA GLU A 19 -2.37 34.98 45.12
C GLU A 19 -1.37 34.48 44.08
N ARG A 20 -0.72 33.35 44.37
CA ARG A 20 0.25 32.75 43.47
C ARG A 20 -0.53 32.24 42.26
N VAL A 21 -0.52 33.01 41.17
CA VAL A 21 -0.98 32.50 39.87
C VAL A 21 0.02 31.41 39.50
N GLU A 22 -0.37 30.15 39.65
CA GLU A 22 0.32 29.06 38.98
C GLU A 22 -0.04 29.16 37.49
N PRO A 23 0.89 29.52 36.60
CA PRO A 23 0.61 29.50 35.17
C PRO A 23 0.43 28.04 34.78
N ARG A 24 -0.83 27.58 34.69
CA ARG A 24 -1.16 26.39 33.93
C ARG A 24 -0.96 26.74 32.47
N ILE A 25 0.11 26.22 31.87
CA ILE A 25 0.21 26.11 30.42
C ILE A 25 -0.89 25.15 29.97
N THR A 26 -2.08 25.69 29.67
CA THR A 26 -3.08 25.00 28.85
C THR A 26 -2.55 25.00 27.42
N ALA A 27 -1.55 24.16 27.15
CA ALA A 27 -1.27 23.76 25.77
C ALA A 27 -2.44 22.88 25.34
N THR A 28 -3.28 23.39 24.43
CA THR A 28 -4.29 22.57 23.75
C THR A 28 -3.54 21.60 22.86
N ILE A 29 -3.38 20.36 23.31
CA ILE A 29 -2.82 19.28 22.50
C ILE A 29 -4.00 18.62 21.80
N VAL A 30 -3.99 18.68 20.47
CA VAL A 30 -4.98 18.01 19.62
C VAL A 30 -4.37 16.69 19.19
N GLU A 31 -4.97 15.59 19.62
CA GLU A 31 -4.57 14.23 19.25
C GLU A 31 -5.55 13.69 18.21
N ARG A 32 -5.07 12.99 17.20
CA ARG A 32 -5.93 12.30 16.23
C ARG A 32 -6.43 10.99 16.83
N LEU A 33 -7.74 10.75 16.78
CA LEU A 33 -8.34 9.46 17.14
C LEU A 33 -8.37 8.55 15.90
N THR A 34 -7.84 7.34 16.05
CA THR A 34 -7.94 6.28 15.02
C THR A 34 -9.22 5.48 15.27
N GLN A 35 -10.37 6.10 15.03
CA GLN A 35 -11.65 5.40 15.10
C GLN A 35 -12.40 5.66 13.79
N SER A 36 -12.26 4.71 12.89
CA SER A 36 -13.02 4.66 11.66
C SER A 36 -13.98 3.48 11.78
N SER A 37 -15.28 3.72 11.81
CA SER A 37 -16.34 2.70 11.73
C SER A 37 -16.38 2.07 10.33
N VAL A 38 -15.25 1.54 9.87
CA VAL A 38 -15.16 0.93 8.54
C VAL A 38 -15.74 -0.48 8.61
N ASP A 39 -16.85 -0.68 7.93
CA ASP A 39 -17.50 -1.97 7.72
C ASP A 39 -17.37 -2.50 6.28
N LYS A 40 -16.67 -1.74 5.41
CA LYS A 40 -16.47 -2.01 3.98
C LYS A 40 -15.00 -2.01 3.60
N ILE A 41 -14.59 -2.94 2.73
CA ILE A 41 -13.23 -2.99 2.19
C ILE A 41 -13.26 -3.11 0.66
N ASP A 42 -12.46 -2.31 -0.04
CA ASP A 42 -12.13 -2.52 -1.44
C ASP A 42 -10.70 -3.05 -1.53
N ILE A 43 -10.50 -4.24 -2.11
CA ILE A 43 -9.20 -4.89 -2.26
C ILE A 43 -8.82 -4.89 -3.74
N LEU A 44 -7.68 -4.28 -4.08
CA LEU A 44 -7.11 -4.37 -5.42
C LEU A 44 -5.84 -5.23 -5.37
N LEU A 45 -5.85 -6.37 -6.09
CA LEU A 45 -4.65 -7.15 -6.35
C LEU A 45 -4.00 -6.67 -7.65
N ALA A 46 -2.80 -6.14 -7.57
CA ALA A 46 -2.00 -5.74 -8.72
C ALA A 46 -0.88 -6.77 -8.93
N ILE A 47 -1.04 -7.59 -9.96
CA ILE A 47 -0.22 -8.78 -10.15
C ILE A 47 0.70 -8.58 -11.34
N ASP A 48 1.99 -8.69 -11.11
CA ASP A 48 2.95 -8.71 -12.18
C ASP A 48 2.72 -9.93 -13.08
N ASN A 49 2.59 -9.67 -14.38
CA ASN A 49 2.39 -10.69 -15.39
C ASN A 49 3.59 -10.84 -16.34
N SER A 50 4.77 -10.40 -15.89
CA SER A 50 6.04 -10.64 -16.56
C SER A 50 6.44 -12.11 -16.60
N ARG A 51 7.46 -12.38 -17.42
CA ARG A 51 7.99 -13.74 -17.55
C ARG A 51 8.59 -14.15 -16.21
N SER A 52 8.25 -15.36 -15.76
CA SER A 52 8.64 -15.98 -14.48
C SER A 52 7.76 -15.70 -13.25
N MET A 53 6.66 -14.97 -13.44
CA MET A 53 5.69 -14.73 -12.38
C MET A 53 4.75 -15.91 -12.08
N ALA A 54 4.63 -16.91 -12.95
CA ALA A 54 3.68 -18.01 -12.76
C ALA A 54 3.87 -18.76 -11.42
N ASP A 55 5.11 -19.06 -11.03
CA ASP A 55 5.42 -19.74 -9.77
C ASP A 55 4.93 -18.92 -8.57
N LYS A 56 5.07 -17.59 -8.63
CA LYS A 56 4.67 -16.66 -7.56
C LYS A 56 3.15 -16.46 -7.51
N GLN A 57 2.50 -16.41 -8.67
CA GLN A 57 1.04 -16.35 -8.77
C GLN A 57 0.41 -17.63 -8.21
N ASN A 58 1.00 -18.80 -8.46
CA ASN A 58 0.57 -20.07 -7.87
C ASN A 58 0.71 -20.06 -6.34
N ILE A 59 1.81 -19.54 -5.80
CA ILE A 59 1.97 -19.39 -4.34
C ILE A 59 0.93 -18.41 -3.77
N LEU A 60 0.65 -17.30 -4.46
CA LEU A 60 -0.37 -16.35 -4.05
C LEU A 60 -1.77 -16.98 -4.07
N SER A 61 -2.12 -17.78 -5.08
CA SER A 61 -3.42 -18.46 -5.16
C SER A 61 -3.64 -19.44 -4.00
N LEU A 62 -2.57 -20.00 -3.42
CA LEU A 62 -2.65 -20.80 -2.21
C LEU A 62 -2.89 -19.97 -0.94
N ALA A 63 -2.40 -18.73 -0.88
CA ALA A 63 -2.49 -17.85 0.30
C ALA A 63 -3.71 -16.91 0.29
N VAL A 64 -4.23 -16.55 -0.88
CA VAL A 64 -5.41 -15.68 -1.05
C VAL A 64 -6.65 -16.17 -0.30
N PRO A 65 -6.96 -17.48 -0.22
CA PRO A 65 -8.04 -17.96 0.64
C PRO A 65 -7.88 -17.57 2.10
N ASP A 66 -6.65 -17.52 2.62
CA ASP A 66 -6.38 -17.09 4.00
C ASP A 66 -6.63 -15.58 4.16
N LEU A 67 -6.36 -14.78 3.11
CA LEU A 67 -6.68 -13.35 3.08
C LEU A 67 -8.19 -13.14 3.18
N VAL A 68 -8.95 -13.79 2.29
CA VAL A 68 -10.41 -13.69 2.25
C VAL A 68 -11.01 -14.21 3.56
N ALA A 69 -10.70 -15.46 3.94
CA ALA A 69 -11.23 -16.09 5.15
C ALA A 69 -10.87 -15.32 6.42
N GLY A 70 -9.65 -14.80 6.50
CA GLY A 70 -9.19 -14.02 7.64
C GLY A 70 -9.97 -12.72 7.85
N LEU A 71 -10.46 -12.10 6.77
CA LEU A 71 -11.28 -10.88 6.79
C LEU A 71 -12.79 -11.18 6.97
N VAL A 72 -13.32 -12.15 6.22
CA VAL A 72 -14.76 -12.44 6.20
C VAL A 72 -15.20 -13.39 7.31
N ASN A 73 -14.31 -14.21 7.87
CA ASN A 73 -14.61 -15.10 9.00
C ASN A 73 -13.43 -15.13 10.00
N PRO A 74 -13.13 -14.01 10.69
CA PRO A 74 -12.02 -13.93 11.62
C PRO A 74 -12.09 -15.00 12.72
N ARG A 75 -10.94 -15.52 13.13
CA ARG A 75 -10.87 -16.59 14.13
C ARG A 75 -11.48 -16.16 15.47
N CYS A 76 -12.20 -17.06 16.11
CA CYS A 76 -12.54 -16.98 17.51
C CYS A 76 -11.31 -17.31 18.35
N ILE A 77 -10.93 -16.40 19.24
CA ILE A 77 -9.80 -16.48 20.15
C ILE A 77 -10.26 -16.32 21.61
N ASP A 78 -9.53 -16.93 22.54
CA ASP A 78 -9.72 -16.72 23.98
C ASP A 78 -9.10 -15.39 24.47
N GLU A 79 -9.17 -15.13 25.78
CA GLU A 79 -8.58 -13.92 26.39
C GLU A 79 -7.06 -13.82 26.23
N ASN A 80 -6.36 -14.93 26.00
CA ASN A 80 -4.91 -14.97 25.78
C ASN A 80 -4.55 -14.90 24.28
N GLY A 81 -5.54 -14.74 23.40
CA GLY A 81 -5.34 -14.73 21.95
C GLY A 81 -5.15 -16.11 21.33
N VAL A 82 -5.44 -17.19 22.06
CA VAL A 82 -5.32 -18.56 21.55
C VAL A 82 -6.57 -18.91 20.73
N PRO A 83 -6.44 -19.38 19.48
CA PRO A 83 -7.59 -19.80 18.68
C PRO A 83 -8.39 -20.94 19.32
N ALA A 84 -9.72 -20.82 19.27
CA ALA A 84 -10.63 -21.87 19.67
C ALA A 84 -10.40 -23.15 18.85
N ALA A 85 -10.53 -24.32 19.49
CA ALA A 85 -10.35 -25.62 18.82
C ALA A 85 -11.38 -25.86 17.70
N MET A 86 -12.56 -25.26 17.81
CA MET A 86 -13.58 -25.26 16.77
C MET A 86 -13.85 -23.83 16.34
N GLN A 87 -13.76 -23.56 15.05
CA GLN A 87 -14.11 -22.29 14.45
C GLN A 87 -15.53 -22.39 13.87
N PRO A 88 -16.37 -21.35 14.01
CA PRO A 88 -17.67 -21.30 13.37
C PRO A 88 -17.54 -21.31 11.84
N GLY A 89 -18.54 -21.86 11.17
CA GLY A 89 -18.53 -22.06 9.71
C GLY A 89 -18.83 -20.79 8.92
N TYR A 90 -19.54 -19.84 9.52
CA TYR A 90 -20.00 -18.62 8.85
C TYR A 90 -19.67 -17.35 9.65
N PRO A 91 -19.51 -16.17 9.00
CA PRO A 91 -19.28 -14.88 9.67
C PRO A 91 -20.26 -14.56 10.81
N THR A 92 -21.55 -14.82 10.57
CA THR A 92 -22.62 -14.40 11.49
C THR A 92 -22.88 -15.42 12.59
N ASP A 93 -22.18 -16.54 12.59
CA ASP A 93 -22.29 -17.54 13.65
C ASP A 93 -21.54 -17.08 14.91
N ASP A 94 -22.13 -17.38 16.07
CA ASP A 94 -21.54 -17.10 17.37
C ASP A 94 -20.23 -17.86 17.59
N CYS A 95 -19.28 -17.20 18.26
CA CYS A 95 -18.08 -17.88 18.74
C CYS A 95 -18.41 -18.91 19.84
N PRO A 96 -17.63 -20.01 19.94
CA PRO A 96 -17.72 -20.92 21.06
C PRO A 96 -17.63 -20.20 22.41
N ALA A 97 -18.34 -20.72 23.42
CA ALA A 97 -18.36 -20.14 24.75
C ALA A 97 -16.94 -19.92 25.31
N GLY A 98 -16.68 -18.74 25.86
CA GLY A 98 -15.36 -18.34 26.38
C GLY A 98 -14.39 -17.80 25.32
N THR A 99 -14.84 -17.63 24.08
CA THR A 99 -14.05 -17.05 22.99
C THR A 99 -14.82 -15.93 22.30
N LYS A 100 -14.09 -15.06 21.58
CA LYS A 100 -14.65 -13.95 20.81
C LYS A 100 -13.92 -13.83 19.48
N ARG A 101 -14.54 -13.19 18.48
CA ARG A 101 -13.87 -12.91 17.21
C ARG A 101 -12.65 -12.04 17.44
N GLU A 102 -11.57 -12.31 16.71
CA GLU A 102 -10.35 -11.51 16.76
C GLU A 102 -10.61 -10.04 16.37
N PHE A 103 -11.56 -9.81 15.46
CA PHE A 103 -12.17 -8.54 15.09
C PHE A 103 -13.53 -8.82 14.42
N GLN A 104 -14.36 -7.79 14.22
CA GLN A 104 -15.66 -8.00 13.58
C GLN A 104 -15.50 -8.51 12.14
N PRO A 105 -16.23 -9.57 11.74
CA PRO A 105 -16.22 -10.04 10.36
C PRO A 105 -16.63 -8.93 9.39
N VAL A 106 -15.90 -8.81 8.27
CA VAL A 106 -16.24 -7.84 7.22
C VAL A 106 -17.27 -8.49 6.30
N LEU A 107 -18.43 -7.85 6.20
CA LEU A 107 -19.59 -8.38 5.46
C LEU A 107 -19.82 -7.68 4.11
N ASP A 108 -18.91 -6.80 3.70
CA ASP A 108 -19.07 -6.03 2.47
C ASP A 108 -17.69 -5.73 1.83
N ILE A 109 -17.29 -6.56 0.86
CA ILE A 109 -15.96 -6.47 0.23
C ILE A 109 -16.07 -6.44 -1.29
N HIS A 110 -15.37 -5.51 -1.95
CA HIS A 110 -15.09 -5.59 -3.38
C HIS A 110 -13.66 -6.09 -3.61
N ILE A 111 -13.45 -7.02 -4.55
CA ILE A 111 -12.13 -7.56 -4.88
C ILE A 111 -11.89 -7.47 -6.39
N GLY A 112 -10.93 -6.65 -6.79
CA GLY A 112 -10.50 -6.48 -8.19
C GLY A 112 -9.09 -7.00 -8.42
N VAL A 113 -8.79 -7.41 -9.64
CA VAL A 113 -7.45 -7.82 -10.08
C VAL A 113 -7.05 -6.98 -11.29
N ILE A 114 -5.84 -6.45 -11.32
CA ILE A 114 -5.21 -5.81 -12.48
C ILE A 114 -3.81 -6.38 -12.70
N SER A 115 -3.22 -6.18 -13.88
CA SER A 115 -1.84 -6.56 -14.17
C SER A 115 -0.87 -5.36 -14.21
N SER A 116 0.44 -5.64 -14.27
CA SER A 116 1.49 -4.64 -14.52
C SER A 116 1.54 -4.16 -15.98
N SER A 117 0.78 -4.77 -16.89
CA SER A 117 0.87 -4.53 -18.33
C SER A 117 -0.04 -3.40 -18.84
N ILE A 118 0.55 -2.23 -19.14
CA ILE A 118 -0.15 -1.07 -19.74
C ILE A 118 0.36 -0.68 -21.13
N GLY A 119 1.05 -1.61 -21.80
CA GLY A 119 1.56 -1.46 -23.18
C GLY A 119 2.94 -0.82 -23.29
N GLY A 120 3.43 -0.65 -24.52
CA GLY A 120 4.76 -0.11 -24.79
C GLY A 120 4.92 1.41 -24.61
N HIS A 121 3.99 2.11 -23.97
CA HIS A 121 4.04 3.57 -23.77
C HIS A 121 4.24 4.39 -25.07
N GLY A 122 3.76 3.87 -26.20
CA GLY A 122 3.91 4.45 -27.55
C GLY A 122 5.07 3.87 -28.38
N ALA A 123 5.95 3.07 -27.76
CA ALA A 123 6.99 2.32 -28.47
C ALA A 123 6.41 1.11 -29.23
N ASP A 124 7.26 0.47 -30.05
CA ASP A 124 6.95 -0.76 -30.77
C ASP A 124 7.16 -2.05 -29.93
N SER A 125 7.75 -1.94 -28.75
CA SER A 125 7.70 -2.99 -27.73
C SER A 125 6.27 -3.19 -27.20
N CYS A 126 5.97 -4.39 -26.70
CA CYS A 126 4.68 -4.69 -26.07
C CYS A 126 3.47 -4.21 -26.88
N PRO A 127 3.30 -4.67 -28.13
CA PRO A 127 2.16 -4.28 -28.94
C PRO A 127 0.86 -4.71 -28.27
N ASN A 128 -0.20 -3.90 -28.40
CA ASN A 128 -1.53 -4.19 -27.84
C ASN A 128 -2.07 -5.56 -28.28
N SER A 129 -1.63 -6.06 -29.43
CA SER A 129 -1.94 -7.40 -29.92
C SER A 129 -0.71 -7.98 -30.60
N ASP A 130 -0.21 -9.09 -30.07
CA ASP A 130 0.89 -9.86 -30.65
C ASP A 130 0.36 -11.13 -31.33
N ALA A 131 0.20 -11.07 -32.65
CA ALA A 131 -0.22 -12.20 -33.47
C ALA A 131 0.84 -13.32 -33.58
N ASN A 132 2.06 -13.10 -33.10
CA ASN A 132 3.16 -14.06 -33.19
C ASN A 132 3.48 -14.74 -31.86
N SER A 133 2.71 -14.49 -30.80
CA SER A 133 2.87 -15.20 -29.54
C SER A 133 2.67 -16.70 -29.75
N LYS A 134 3.69 -17.47 -29.38
CA LYS A 134 3.65 -18.94 -29.43
C LYS A 134 2.65 -19.48 -28.40
N GLU A 135 2.58 -18.81 -27.25
CA GLU A 135 1.81 -19.23 -26.08
C GLU A 135 0.30 -19.15 -26.32
N CYS A 136 -0.17 -18.16 -27.10
CA CYS A 136 -1.60 -17.99 -27.40
C CYS A 136 -2.03 -18.47 -28.78
N SER A 137 -1.10 -18.98 -29.59
CA SER A 137 -1.39 -19.47 -30.93
C SER A 137 -2.54 -20.51 -30.93
N PRO A 138 -3.53 -20.40 -31.84
CA PRO A 138 -3.54 -19.52 -33.01
C PRO A 138 -4.11 -18.11 -32.76
N GLN A 139 -4.50 -17.78 -31.53
CA GLN A 139 -5.00 -16.46 -31.18
C GLN A 139 -3.84 -15.49 -30.89
N PRO A 140 -4.02 -14.19 -31.14
CA PRO A 140 -3.03 -13.21 -30.71
C PRO A 140 -2.98 -13.10 -29.18
N ASN A 141 -1.80 -12.82 -28.64
CA ASN A 141 -1.68 -12.38 -27.25
C ASN A 141 -2.14 -10.91 -27.12
N THR A 142 -3.04 -10.63 -26.19
CA THR A 142 -3.54 -9.27 -25.92
C THR A 142 -3.13 -8.74 -24.55
N THR A 143 -2.39 -9.50 -23.74
CA THR A 143 -2.08 -9.14 -22.35
C THR A 143 -0.87 -8.23 -22.20
N ASN A 144 -0.20 -7.87 -23.31
CA ASN A 144 0.83 -6.84 -23.31
C ASN A 144 0.29 -5.46 -22.94
N ASN A 145 -1.02 -5.23 -23.11
CA ASN A 145 -1.67 -4.00 -22.72
C ASN A 145 -3.08 -4.27 -22.18
N ASP A 146 -3.15 -4.58 -20.90
CA ASP A 146 -4.40 -4.72 -20.15
C ASP A 146 -4.98 -3.34 -19.75
N LYS A 147 -4.31 -2.23 -20.10
CA LYS A 147 -4.74 -0.84 -19.90
C LYS A 147 -5.04 -0.44 -18.45
N GLY A 148 -4.68 -1.26 -17.46
CA GLY A 148 -5.11 -1.09 -16.08
C GLY A 148 -6.60 -1.37 -15.88
N HIS A 149 -7.25 -2.08 -16.81
CA HIS A 149 -8.64 -2.54 -16.64
C HIS A 149 -8.70 -3.73 -15.69
N LEU A 150 -9.85 -3.89 -15.02
CA LEU A 150 -10.11 -5.05 -14.17
C LEU A 150 -10.07 -6.34 -15.00
N LEU A 151 -9.43 -7.37 -14.44
CA LEU A 151 -9.22 -8.67 -15.07
C LEU A 151 -10.08 -9.73 -14.39
N SER A 152 -10.89 -10.43 -15.19
CA SER A 152 -11.66 -11.61 -14.76
C SER A 152 -11.27 -12.89 -15.49
N ARG A 153 -10.24 -12.85 -16.35
CA ARG A 153 -9.81 -14.01 -17.16
C ARG A 153 -9.30 -15.13 -16.26
N ILE A 154 -9.54 -16.39 -16.65
CA ILE A 154 -9.03 -17.58 -15.95
C ILE A 154 -7.71 -18.11 -16.55
N GLY A 155 -7.21 -17.48 -17.61
CA GLY A 155 -6.01 -17.91 -18.31
C GLY A 155 -5.35 -16.78 -19.08
N GLN A 156 -4.03 -16.88 -19.21
CA GLN A 156 -3.17 -15.82 -19.73
C GLN A 156 -3.45 -15.39 -21.19
N CYS A 157 -4.13 -16.20 -21.99
CA CYS A 157 -4.48 -15.86 -23.38
C CYS A 157 -5.90 -15.29 -23.52
N GLY A 158 -6.54 -14.97 -22.40
CA GLY A 158 -7.94 -14.57 -22.35
C GLY A 158 -8.90 -15.70 -22.73
N GLY A 159 -10.11 -15.33 -23.17
CA GLY A 159 -11.16 -16.25 -23.54
C GLY A 159 -12.20 -16.42 -22.44
N ALA A 160 -12.07 -17.47 -21.64
CA ALA A 160 -12.96 -17.69 -20.51
C ALA A 160 -12.64 -16.73 -19.35
N SER A 161 -13.68 -16.35 -18.62
CA SER A 161 -13.62 -15.49 -17.47
C SER A 161 -14.47 -16.05 -16.34
N VAL A 162 -14.11 -15.66 -15.12
CA VAL A 162 -14.97 -15.78 -13.94
C VAL A 162 -16.20 -14.89 -14.12
N ASP A 163 -17.36 -15.39 -13.71
CA ASP A 163 -18.58 -14.59 -13.58
C ASP A 163 -18.40 -13.63 -12.39
N THR A 164 -18.30 -12.34 -12.65
CA THR A 164 -18.03 -11.31 -11.62
C THR A 164 -19.31 -10.57 -11.25
N TYR A 165 -19.25 -9.58 -10.35
CA TYR A 165 -20.44 -8.90 -9.84
C TYR A 165 -21.25 -8.25 -11.00
N PRO A 166 -22.53 -8.62 -11.21
CA PRO A 166 -23.26 -8.20 -12.41
C PRO A 166 -23.91 -6.82 -12.26
N TYR A 167 -24.18 -6.14 -13.38
CA TYR A 167 -25.14 -5.00 -13.37
C TYR A 167 -26.58 -5.45 -13.04
N GLY A 168 -26.89 -6.71 -13.31
CA GLY A 168 -28.20 -7.32 -13.13
C GLY A 168 -28.32 -8.61 -13.93
N SER A 169 -29.38 -9.38 -13.68
CA SER A 169 -29.61 -10.67 -14.33
C SER A 169 -29.52 -10.56 -15.85
N GLY A 170 -28.55 -11.27 -16.47
CA GLY A 170 -28.34 -11.31 -17.92
C GLY A 170 -27.61 -10.09 -18.51
N SER A 171 -26.99 -9.26 -17.67
CA SER A 171 -26.11 -8.15 -18.09
C SER A 171 -24.65 -8.60 -18.13
N ALA A 172 -23.77 -7.77 -18.69
CA ALA A 172 -22.33 -7.94 -18.50
C ALA A 172 -21.95 -7.76 -17.02
N ASP A 173 -20.79 -8.28 -16.64
CA ASP A 173 -20.28 -8.13 -15.29
C ASP A 173 -19.37 -6.92 -15.15
N LYS A 174 -19.20 -6.46 -13.92
CA LYS A 174 -18.41 -5.27 -13.57
C LYS A 174 -16.91 -5.52 -13.46
N GLY A 175 -16.47 -6.79 -13.53
CA GLY A 175 -15.05 -7.18 -13.55
C GLY A 175 -14.41 -7.36 -12.16
N PHE A 176 -15.17 -7.23 -11.07
CA PHE A 176 -14.70 -7.48 -9.70
C PHE A 176 -15.66 -8.38 -8.93
N LEU A 177 -15.15 -9.10 -7.93
CA LEU A 177 -15.96 -9.92 -7.03
C LEU A 177 -16.56 -9.05 -5.92
N ALA A 178 -17.82 -9.29 -5.55
CA ALA A 178 -18.48 -8.59 -4.45
C ALA A 178 -18.97 -9.59 -3.40
N TRP A 179 -18.47 -9.48 -2.17
CA TRP A 179 -18.87 -10.27 -1.03
C TRP A 179 -20.04 -9.61 -0.30
N ASP A 180 -21.17 -10.32 -0.20
CA ASP A 180 -22.38 -9.87 0.49
C ASP A 180 -23.13 -11.07 1.12
N PRO A 181 -22.63 -11.58 2.25
CA PRO A 181 -23.20 -12.74 2.95
C PRO A 181 -24.47 -12.41 3.75
N SER A 182 -24.86 -11.13 3.80
CA SER A 182 -25.92 -10.63 4.67
C SER A 182 -27.28 -11.21 4.27
N GLN A 183 -28.16 -11.39 5.26
CA GLN A 183 -29.55 -11.84 5.03
C GLN A 183 -30.53 -10.89 5.72
N PRO A 184 -31.26 -10.03 4.97
CA PRO A 184 -31.23 -9.90 3.51
C PRO A 184 -29.90 -9.31 2.99
N PRO A 185 -29.55 -9.54 1.70
CA PRO A 185 -28.36 -8.95 1.07
C PRO A 185 -28.35 -7.43 1.16
N LYS A 186 -27.17 -6.84 1.34
CA LYS A 186 -26.97 -5.37 1.34
C LYS A 186 -26.88 -4.82 -0.07
N LEU A 187 -26.34 -5.60 -1.01
CA LEU A 187 -26.15 -5.22 -2.40
C LEU A 187 -27.37 -5.60 -3.26
N SER A 188 -27.56 -4.83 -4.33
CA SER A 188 -28.58 -5.11 -5.35
C SER A 188 -27.97 -4.93 -6.75
N PRO A 189 -27.79 -6.00 -7.53
CA PRO A 189 -28.11 -7.41 -7.21
C PRO A 189 -27.28 -7.97 -6.02
N PRO A 190 -27.68 -9.09 -5.40
CA PRO A 190 -26.88 -9.71 -4.33
C PRO A 190 -25.48 -10.10 -4.81
N GLY A 191 -24.49 -9.93 -3.94
CA GLY A 191 -23.13 -10.45 -4.15
C GLY A 191 -23.00 -11.95 -3.82
N GLU A 192 -21.76 -12.44 -3.82
CA GLU A 192 -21.41 -13.79 -3.36
C GLU A 192 -21.57 -13.91 -1.84
N ALA A 193 -22.12 -15.03 -1.40
CA ALA A 193 -22.36 -15.36 0.02
C ALA A 193 -21.69 -16.68 0.44
N ASP A 194 -21.17 -17.47 -0.51
CA ASP A 194 -20.41 -18.69 -0.28
C ASP A 194 -18.89 -18.42 -0.29
N ILE A 195 -18.24 -18.62 0.86
CA ILE A 195 -16.80 -18.39 1.01
C ILE A 195 -15.99 -19.28 0.04
N PRO A 196 -16.25 -20.60 -0.09
CA PRO A 196 -15.55 -21.44 -1.06
C PRO A 196 -15.63 -20.94 -2.50
N SER A 197 -16.81 -20.52 -2.99
CA SER A 197 -16.97 -19.94 -4.34
C SER A 197 -16.13 -18.68 -4.49
N LEU A 198 -16.22 -17.72 -3.56
CA LEU A 198 -15.43 -16.49 -3.59
C LEU A 198 -13.92 -16.77 -3.65
N GLN A 199 -13.46 -17.77 -2.90
CA GLN A 199 -12.05 -18.18 -2.88
C GLN A 199 -11.62 -18.86 -4.19
N ALA A 200 -12.49 -19.68 -4.79
CA ALA A 200 -12.20 -20.35 -6.06
C ALA A 200 -12.09 -19.34 -7.21
N ASP A 201 -13.07 -18.43 -7.30
CA ASP A 201 -13.12 -17.38 -8.32
C ASP A 201 -11.89 -16.46 -8.24
N LEU A 202 -11.52 -16.03 -7.02
CA LEU A 202 -10.35 -15.18 -6.85
C LEU A 202 -9.03 -15.92 -7.18
N ARG A 203 -8.93 -17.22 -6.89
CA ARG A 203 -7.78 -18.04 -7.31
C ARG A 203 -7.64 -18.08 -8.82
N ASP A 204 -8.75 -18.28 -9.52
CA ASP A 204 -8.76 -18.34 -10.98
C ASP A 204 -8.40 -16.98 -11.60
N MET A 205 -8.86 -15.86 -11.03
CA MET A 205 -8.44 -14.52 -11.46
C MET A 205 -6.94 -14.25 -11.22
N VAL A 206 -6.40 -14.69 -10.07
CA VAL A 206 -4.97 -14.54 -9.73
C VAL A 206 -4.09 -15.27 -10.75
N VAL A 207 -4.35 -16.57 -10.97
CA VAL A 207 -3.58 -17.39 -11.93
C VAL A 207 -3.84 -16.96 -13.38
N GLY A 208 -5.06 -16.50 -13.66
CA GLY A 208 -5.45 -16.00 -14.97
C GLY A 208 -4.74 -14.72 -15.40
N THR A 209 -4.15 -13.97 -14.46
CA THR A 209 -3.28 -12.81 -14.78
C THR A 209 -2.16 -13.22 -15.75
N GLY A 210 -1.55 -14.39 -15.54
CA GLY A 210 -0.62 -15.01 -16.48
C GLY A 210 0.81 -14.45 -16.41
N GLN A 211 1.72 -14.96 -17.26
CA GLN A 211 3.16 -14.59 -17.26
C GLN A 211 3.70 -14.18 -18.64
N ILE A 212 2.80 -13.75 -19.54
CA ILE A 212 3.11 -13.36 -20.92
C ILE A 212 2.72 -11.90 -21.20
N GLY A 213 2.73 -11.08 -20.14
CA GLY A 213 2.54 -9.64 -20.23
C GLY A 213 3.69 -8.92 -20.92
N CYS A 214 3.61 -7.60 -20.85
CA CYS A 214 4.65 -6.72 -21.34
C CYS A 214 5.92 -6.83 -20.50
N GLY A 215 7.07 -7.00 -21.15
CA GLY A 215 8.42 -6.99 -20.54
C GLY A 215 8.92 -5.61 -20.06
N TYR A 216 8.01 -4.65 -19.91
CA TYR A 216 8.27 -3.29 -19.39
C TYR A 216 7.18 -3.02 -18.35
N GLU A 217 7.32 -3.71 -17.25
CA GLU A 217 6.32 -3.84 -16.21
C GLU A 217 6.14 -2.52 -15.48
N SER A 218 4.91 -2.01 -15.48
CA SER A 218 4.58 -0.75 -14.84
C SER A 218 3.76 -1.00 -13.59
N GLN A 219 4.33 -1.72 -12.62
CA GLN A 219 3.60 -2.17 -11.42
C GLN A 219 3.00 -0.98 -10.65
N LEU A 220 3.73 0.14 -10.52
CA LEU A 220 3.21 1.32 -9.82
C LEU A 220 2.26 2.15 -10.70
N GLU A 221 2.58 2.35 -11.99
CA GLU A 221 1.72 3.13 -12.88
C GLU A 221 0.42 2.41 -13.22
N SER A 222 0.37 1.08 -13.29
CA SER A 222 -0.89 0.36 -13.54
C SER A 222 -1.88 0.56 -12.38
N ILE A 223 -1.38 0.51 -11.14
CA ILE A 223 -2.16 0.84 -9.93
C ILE A 223 -2.61 2.30 -9.95
N TYR A 224 -1.68 3.23 -10.23
CA TYR A 224 -2.01 4.65 -10.34
C TYR A 224 -3.07 4.91 -11.40
N ARG A 225 -2.92 4.31 -12.59
CA ARG A 225 -3.81 4.46 -13.72
C ARG A 225 -5.23 4.00 -13.38
N PHE A 226 -5.37 2.84 -12.73
CA PHE A 226 -6.68 2.34 -12.33
C PHE A 226 -7.28 3.13 -11.17
N LEU A 227 -6.53 3.43 -10.10
CA LEU A 227 -7.11 4.00 -8.88
C LEU A 227 -7.15 5.52 -8.86
N ALA A 228 -6.12 6.19 -9.37
CA ALA A 228 -5.87 7.61 -9.11
C ALA A 228 -5.87 8.48 -10.36
N ASP A 229 -5.52 8.01 -11.55
CA ASP A 229 -5.40 8.88 -12.73
C ASP A 229 -6.73 9.63 -13.04
N PRO A 230 -6.79 10.96 -12.93
CA PRO A 230 -8.03 11.69 -13.18
C PRO A 230 -8.48 11.65 -14.65
N ASP A 231 -7.55 11.52 -15.59
CA ASP A 231 -7.78 11.56 -17.04
C ASP A 231 -6.95 10.47 -17.75
N PRO A 232 -7.23 9.18 -17.48
CA PRO A 232 -6.51 8.08 -18.09
C PRO A 232 -6.76 8.09 -19.59
N TYR A 233 -5.70 8.03 -20.39
CA TYR A 233 -5.82 8.12 -21.85
C TYR A 233 -6.40 6.85 -22.48
N GLU A 234 -7.15 6.95 -23.57
CA GLU A 234 -7.70 5.77 -24.27
C GLU A 234 -6.62 5.04 -25.09
N SER A 235 -5.73 5.83 -25.71
CA SER A 235 -4.63 5.36 -26.53
C SER A 235 -3.43 6.29 -26.44
N ILE A 236 -2.27 5.84 -26.94
CA ILE A 236 -1.05 6.62 -27.00
C ILE A 236 -0.39 6.41 -28.35
N SER A 237 0.06 7.51 -28.97
CA SER A 237 0.76 7.48 -30.26
C SER A 237 2.05 8.31 -30.19
N VAL A 238 2.98 8.06 -31.11
CA VAL A 238 4.20 8.87 -31.23
C VAL A 238 4.04 9.83 -32.40
N VAL A 239 3.88 11.12 -32.09
CA VAL A 239 3.76 12.20 -33.07
C VAL A 239 4.99 13.10 -32.97
N ASN A 240 5.69 13.30 -34.09
CA ASN A 240 6.93 14.10 -34.13
C ASN A 240 7.95 13.68 -33.07
N ASN A 241 8.18 12.37 -32.94
CA ASN A 241 9.07 11.74 -31.95
C ASN A 241 8.68 12.05 -30.49
N ARG A 242 7.40 12.29 -30.22
CA ARG A 242 6.86 12.48 -28.88
C ARG A 242 5.66 11.58 -28.65
N ALA A 243 5.75 10.74 -27.62
CA ALA A 243 4.61 10.05 -27.06
C ALA A 243 3.55 11.07 -26.64
N THR A 244 2.35 10.89 -27.16
CA THR A 244 1.21 11.78 -27.03
C THR A 244 0.00 10.94 -26.67
N PRO A 245 -0.44 10.97 -25.39
CA PRO A 245 -1.68 10.35 -24.98
C PRO A 245 -2.88 11.00 -25.67
N GLU A 246 -3.86 10.19 -26.08
CA GLU A 246 -5.04 10.59 -26.84
C GLU A 246 -6.31 10.01 -26.22
N GLY A 247 -7.40 10.78 -26.27
CA GLY A 247 -8.69 10.40 -25.71
C GLY A 247 -8.69 10.26 -24.18
N THR A 248 -9.78 9.68 -23.67
CA THR A 248 -10.00 9.35 -22.26
C THR A 248 -10.60 7.94 -22.19
N ASP A 249 -10.05 7.08 -21.34
CA ASP A 249 -10.46 5.68 -21.16
C ASP A 249 -11.72 5.60 -20.29
N THR A 250 -12.87 5.74 -20.94
CA THR A 250 -14.18 5.76 -20.25
C THR A 250 -14.54 4.41 -19.62
N ILE A 251 -13.99 3.30 -20.15
CA ILE A 251 -14.20 1.96 -19.58
C ILE A 251 -13.52 1.88 -18.22
N LEU A 252 -12.24 2.31 -18.13
CA LEU A 252 -11.51 2.34 -16.86
C LEU A 252 -12.21 3.25 -15.86
N LEU A 253 -12.60 4.46 -16.27
CA LEU A 253 -13.30 5.41 -15.39
C LEU A 253 -14.61 4.82 -14.84
N GLN A 254 -15.35 4.10 -15.67
CA GLN A 254 -16.57 3.41 -15.26
C GLN A 254 -16.28 2.28 -14.25
N GLN A 255 -15.34 1.38 -14.58
CA GLN A 255 -14.93 0.28 -13.69
C GLN A 255 -14.47 0.81 -12.33
N ARG A 256 -13.69 1.89 -12.33
CA ARG A 256 -13.22 2.55 -11.10
C ARG A 256 -14.36 3.06 -10.24
N ALA A 257 -15.30 3.79 -10.83
CA ALA A 257 -16.42 4.38 -10.10
C ALA A 257 -17.35 3.30 -9.51
N GLU A 258 -17.43 2.13 -10.14
CA GLU A 258 -18.24 1.01 -9.67
C GLU A 258 -17.53 0.15 -8.61
N PHE A 259 -16.20 0.06 -8.72
CA PHE A 259 -15.36 -0.71 -7.80
C PHE A 259 -15.07 0.06 -6.49
N MET A 260 -14.60 1.30 -6.57
CA MET A 260 -14.18 2.08 -5.41
C MET A 260 -15.35 2.79 -4.75
N ARG A 261 -15.54 2.54 -3.46
CA ARG A 261 -16.56 3.19 -2.63
C ARG A 261 -15.92 4.20 -1.69
N PRO A 262 -16.36 5.46 -1.65
CA PRO A 262 -15.62 6.50 -0.94
C PRO A 262 -15.72 6.37 0.60
N ASP A 263 -16.56 5.46 1.12
CA ASP A 263 -16.67 5.14 2.54
C ASP A 263 -15.99 3.82 2.96
N SER A 264 -15.25 3.16 2.06
CA SER A 264 -14.51 1.92 2.33
C SER A 264 -13.06 2.16 2.73
N LEU A 265 -12.45 1.18 3.40
CA LEU A 265 -10.99 1.03 3.43
C LEU A 265 -10.52 0.48 2.08
N LEU A 266 -9.44 1.06 1.55
CA LEU A 266 -8.80 0.61 0.31
C LEU A 266 -7.51 -0.16 0.64
N ALA A 267 -7.49 -1.45 0.34
CA ALA A 267 -6.31 -2.30 0.48
C ALA A 267 -5.74 -2.65 -0.90
N ILE A 268 -4.52 -2.19 -1.18
CA ILE A 268 -3.82 -2.43 -2.43
C ILE A 268 -2.73 -3.47 -2.15
N VAL A 269 -2.74 -4.60 -2.86
CA VAL A 269 -1.74 -5.67 -2.71
C VAL A 269 -1.04 -5.89 -4.03
N MET A 270 0.23 -5.52 -4.09
CA MET A 270 1.08 -5.70 -5.26
C MET A 270 1.94 -6.94 -5.12
N LEU A 271 2.00 -7.77 -6.15
CA LEU A 271 2.89 -8.93 -6.26
C LEU A 271 3.83 -8.74 -7.44
N THR A 272 5.14 -8.70 -7.20
CA THR A 272 6.16 -8.63 -8.26
C THR A 272 7.47 -9.25 -7.78
N ASP A 273 8.22 -9.86 -8.69
CA ASP A 273 9.56 -10.36 -8.41
C ASP A 273 10.67 -9.46 -8.96
N GLU A 274 10.34 -8.25 -9.42
CA GLU A 274 11.31 -7.31 -10.00
C GLU A 274 11.06 -5.84 -9.60
N ASN A 275 11.84 -4.94 -10.19
CA ASN A 275 11.77 -3.51 -9.92
C ASN A 275 10.80 -2.82 -10.86
N ASP A 276 10.28 -1.66 -10.45
CA ASP A 276 9.25 -0.96 -11.21
C ASP A 276 9.79 -0.25 -12.47
N CYS A 277 9.17 -0.50 -13.62
CA CYS A 277 9.46 0.17 -14.89
C CYS A 277 8.31 1.07 -15.39
N SER A 278 7.74 1.88 -14.50
CA SER A 278 6.70 2.85 -14.83
C SER A 278 7.20 4.02 -15.71
N ILE A 279 7.33 3.77 -17.01
CA ILE A 279 7.81 4.73 -18.03
C ILE A 279 6.82 5.88 -18.18
N LYS A 280 7.34 7.11 -18.23
CA LYS A 280 6.54 8.33 -18.47
C LYS A 280 5.85 8.27 -19.84
N GLU A 281 4.53 8.45 -19.87
CA GLU A 281 3.74 8.31 -21.09
C GLU A 281 3.63 9.61 -21.91
N TYR A 282 4.70 10.41 -21.96
CA TYR A 282 4.71 11.66 -22.72
C TYR A 282 6.08 12.00 -23.29
N GLY A 283 6.13 12.85 -24.32
CA GLY A 283 7.39 13.37 -24.83
C GLY A 283 8.33 12.26 -25.32
N GLN A 284 9.63 12.36 -24.99
CA GLN A 284 10.64 11.44 -25.51
C GLN A 284 10.71 10.09 -24.76
N PHE A 285 9.93 9.90 -23.69
CA PHE A 285 10.23 8.85 -22.72
C PHE A 285 9.93 7.43 -23.25
N TYR A 286 9.00 7.27 -24.19
CA TYR A 286 8.78 6.01 -24.90
C TYR A 286 10.04 5.44 -25.56
N TYR A 287 11.04 6.28 -25.85
CA TYR A 287 12.23 5.87 -26.60
C TYR A 287 13.02 4.75 -25.90
N VAL A 288 12.93 4.65 -24.58
CA VAL A 288 13.55 3.53 -23.83
C VAL A 288 12.93 2.18 -24.21
N GLY A 289 11.62 2.15 -24.51
CA GLY A 289 10.92 0.96 -25.01
C GLY A 289 11.12 0.70 -26.51
N GLN A 290 11.69 1.65 -27.28
CA GLN A 290 11.77 1.51 -28.74
C GLN A 290 12.79 0.44 -29.15
N LEU A 291 12.33 -0.55 -29.90
CA LEU A 291 13.14 -1.64 -30.43
C LEU A 291 13.68 -1.34 -31.82
N ARG A 292 12.84 -0.83 -32.72
CA ARG A 292 13.22 -0.63 -34.13
C ARG A 292 12.69 0.67 -34.71
N ILE A 293 13.44 1.23 -35.65
CA ILE A 293 12.95 2.26 -36.58
C ILE A 293 13.08 1.68 -37.99
N GLY A 294 11.94 1.28 -38.56
CA GLY A 294 11.93 0.47 -39.78
C GLY A 294 12.64 -0.86 -39.57
N ALA A 295 13.67 -1.14 -40.38
CA ALA A 295 14.48 -2.36 -40.27
C ALA A 295 15.69 -2.22 -39.32
N THR A 296 15.90 -1.06 -38.70
CA THR A 296 17.10 -0.77 -37.90
C THR A 296 16.79 -0.93 -36.41
N ASN A 297 17.61 -1.70 -35.69
CA ASN A 297 17.51 -1.77 -34.23
C ASN A 297 17.90 -0.42 -33.61
N VAL A 298 17.12 0.02 -32.64
CA VAL A 298 17.40 1.24 -31.86
C VAL A 298 18.37 0.91 -30.75
N ARG A 299 19.38 1.77 -30.58
CA ARG A 299 20.30 1.76 -29.44
C ARG A 299 20.23 3.08 -28.71
N MET A 300 20.27 3.00 -27.39
CA MET A 300 20.22 4.18 -26.54
C MET A 300 21.49 5.02 -26.70
N PRO A 301 21.40 6.37 -26.77
CA PRO A 301 22.57 7.21 -26.67
C PRO A 301 23.28 7.01 -25.32
N ARG A 302 24.60 7.11 -25.32
CA ARG A 302 25.38 7.06 -24.08
C ARG A 302 24.98 8.19 -23.14
N ALA A 303 25.12 7.96 -21.85
CA ALA A 303 25.20 9.03 -20.87
C ALA A 303 26.53 9.78 -21.00
N ARG A 304 26.54 11.05 -20.59
CA ARG A 304 27.78 11.80 -20.37
C ARG A 304 28.59 11.20 -19.22
N GLN A 305 29.90 11.41 -19.22
CA GLN A 305 30.83 10.88 -18.22
C GLN A 305 30.50 11.31 -16.79
N GLU A 306 29.88 12.48 -16.58
CA GLU A 306 29.49 12.95 -15.25
C GLU A 306 28.50 11.98 -14.57
N CYS A 307 27.62 11.34 -15.36
CA CYS A 307 26.67 10.35 -14.87
C CYS A 307 27.33 9.14 -14.21
N ALA A 308 28.51 8.73 -14.67
CA ALA A 308 29.24 7.61 -14.09
C ALA A 308 29.76 7.93 -12.68
N VAL A 309 29.98 9.22 -12.38
CA VAL A 309 30.42 9.69 -11.06
C VAL A 309 29.20 9.93 -10.17
N ASP A 310 28.34 10.85 -10.58
CA ASP A 310 27.15 11.25 -9.82
C ASP A 310 25.94 11.38 -10.77
N PRO A 311 24.92 10.51 -10.65
CA PRO A 311 23.73 10.57 -11.50
C PRO A 311 22.85 11.78 -11.19
N ASN A 312 23.06 12.44 -10.05
CA ASN A 312 22.38 13.67 -9.66
C ASN A 312 23.12 14.93 -10.13
N ASP A 313 24.30 14.81 -10.75
CA ASP A 313 25.03 15.95 -11.32
C ASP A 313 24.15 16.66 -12.37
N PRO A 314 24.02 18.00 -12.35
CA PRO A 314 23.26 18.75 -13.36
C PRO A 314 23.73 18.50 -14.81
N CYS A 315 24.99 18.09 -14.99
CA CYS A 315 25.59 17.68 -16.25
C CYS A 315 25.51 16.19 -16.54
N CYS A 316 24.94 15.38 -15.65
CA CYS A 316 24.49 14.05 -16.02
C CYS A 316 23.28 14.15 -16.98
N LYS A 317 23.58 14.09 -18.28
CA LYS A 317 22.61 14.17 -19.39
C LYS A 317 22.91 13.10 -20.43
N SER A 318 21.93 12.81 -21.28
CA SER A 318 22.16 11.96 -22.46
C SER A 318 23.04 12.66 -23.48
N CYS A 319 23.96 11.94 -24.11
CA CYS A 319 24.72 12.43 -25.27
C CYS A 319 23.83 12.72 -26.50
N GLY A 320 22.58 12.23 -26.50
CA GLY A 320 21.58 12.57 -27.50
C GLY A 320 20.86 13.90 -27.25
N GLN A 321 21.14 14.60 -26.14
CA GLN A 321 20.50 15.87 -25.76
C GLN A 321 21.46 17.05 -25.83
N ASP A 322 20.91 18.27 -25.90
CA ASP A 322 21.70 19.49 -25.80
C ASP A 322 22.41 19.56 -24.43
N PRO A 323 23.75 19.62 -24.39
CA PRO A 323 24.49 19.71 -23.14
C PRO A 323 24.21 21.00 -22.36
N GLY A 324 23.75 22.08 -23.03
CA GLY A 324 23.60 23.40 -22.42
C GLY A 324 24.94 23.96 -21.95
N GLU A 325 25.02 24.41 -20.69
CA GLU A 325 26.23 25.00 -20.09
C GLU A 325 27.28 23.96 -19.64
N CYS A 326 27.00 22.67 -19.83
CA CYS A 326 27.89 21.62 -19.39
C CYS A 326 29.16 21.54 -20.25
N PRO A 327 30.32 21.15 -19.67
CA PRO A 327 31.58 21.04 -20.41
C PRO A 327 31.46 20.13 -21.63
N ALA A 328 32.36 20.29 -22.61
CA ALA A 328 32.41 19.36 -23.74
C ALA A 328 32.82 17.96 -23.25
N ASP A 329 32.04 16.95 -23.62
CA ASP A 329 32.32 15.55 -23.33
C ASP A 329 32.77 14.84 -24.61
N PRO A 330 34.06 14.45 -24.73
CA PRO A 330 34.57 13.78 -25.92
C PRO A 330 33.98 12.38 -26.13
N THR A 331 33.36 11.78 -25.11
CA THR A 331 32.73 10.46 -25.21
C THR A 331 31.34 10.50 -25.85
N CYS A 332 30.76 11.69 -26.00
CA CYS A 332 29.41 11.86 -26.55
C CYS A 332 29.32 11.90 -28.08
N THR A 333 30.43 11.90 -28.79
CA THR A 333 30.44 12.00 -30.26
C THR A 333 31.04 10.74 -30.88
N ASN A 334 30.32 10.14 -31.83
CA ASN A 334 30.82 9.01 -32.63
C ASN A 334 31.79 9.51 -33.74
N PRO A 335 32.53 8.61 -34.42
CA PRO A 335 33.50 9.01 -35.45
C PRO A 335 32.90 9.78 -36.64
N GLN A 336 31.58 9.72 -36.84
CA GLN A 336 30.85 10.42 -37.89
C GLN A 336 30.29 11.78 -37.44
N GLY A 337 30.56 12.21 -36.21
CA GLY A 337 30.10 13.49 -35.66
C GLY A 337 28.66 13.45 -35.12
N GLY A 338 28.01 12.28 -35.06
CA GLY A 338 26.71 12.10 -34.42
C GLY A 338 26.82 11.68 -32.95
N PRO A 339 25.70 11.55 -32.23
CA PRO A 339 25.70 11.06 -30.85
C PRO A 339 26.36 9.68 -30.74
N ALA A 340 27.16 9.48 -29.70
CA ALA A 340 27.66 8.16 -29.33
C ALA A 340 26.50 7.31 -28.80
N LEU A 341 26.33 6.12 -29.38
CA LEU A 341 25.33 5.13 -28.96
C LEU A 341 26.00 4.02 -28.15
N LEU A 342 25.23 3.37 -27.30
CA LEU A 342 25.64 2.14 -26.64
C LEU A 342 25.74 0.99 -27.67
N SER A 343 26.67 0.07 -27.42
CA SER A 343 26.83 -1.14 -28.22
C SER A 343 25.70 -2.14 -27.97
N PRO A 344 25.55 -3.18 -28.80
CA PRO A 344 24.61 -4.26 -28.54
C PRO A 344 24.74 -4.90 -27.17
N GLU A 345 25.97 -5.03 -26.67
CA GLU A 345 26.31 -5.67 -25.40
C GLU A 345 26.04 -4.75 -24.19
N GLU A 346 26.00 -3.43 -24.38
CA GLU A 346 25.74 -2.47 -23.28
C GLU A 346 24.26 -2.07 -23.14
N ASP A 347 23.44 -2.35 -24.16
CA ASP A 347 22.04 -1.92 -24.28
C ASP A 347 21.11 -3.09 -24.60
N ASP A 348 21.20 -4.16 -23.82
CA ASP A 348 20.17 -5.20 -23.82
C ASP A 348 18.83 -4.60 -23.38
N ILE A 349 17.76 -5.03 -24.05
CA ILE A 349 16.40 -4.51 -23.84
C ILE A 349 15.91 -4.78 -22.42
N ASN A 350 16.16 -5.97 -21.88
CA ASN A 350 15.66 -6.39 -20.56
C ASN A 350 16.23 -5.50 -19.45
N LEU A 351 17.41 -4.94 -19.68
CA LEU A 351 18.08 -4.10 -18.70
C LEU A 351 17.65 -2.64 -18.78
N ARG A 352 16.85 -2.19 -19.76
CA ARG A 352 16.61 -0.75 -19.97
C ARG A 352 15.84 -0.05 -18.84
N CYS A 353 15.28 -0.77 -17.89
CA CYS A 353 14.68 -0.23 -16.67
C CYS A 353 15.68 -0.04 -15.53
N TRP A 354 16.87 -0.64 -15.62
CA TRP A 354 17.92 -0.58 -14.61
C TRP A 354 18.91 0.56 -14.86
N ASP A 355 19.23 1.30 -13.78
CA ASP A 355 20.28 2.33 -13.69
C ASP A 355 20.26 3.37 -14.84
N GLN A 356 19.06 3.76 -15.27
CA GLN A 356 18.82 4.56 -16.48
C GLN A 356 19.58 5.88 -16.50
N LYS A 357 19.68 6.56 -15.35
CA LYS A 357 20.35 7.85 -15.28
C LYS A 357 21.86 7.71 -15.52
N ARG A 358 22.51 6.68 -14.97
CA ARG A 358 23.94 6.42 -15.22
C ARG A 358 24.19 5.89 -16.62
N ARG A 359 23.29 5.06 -17.16
CA ARG A 359 23.47 4.40 -18.46
C ARG A 359 23.09 5.29 -19.65
N PHE A 360 22.01 6.05 -19.52
CA PHE A 360 21.41 6.82 -20.62
C PHE A 360 21.39 8.34 -20.37
N GLY A 361 21.68 8.80 -19.16
CA GLY A 361 21.66 10.22 -18.79
C GLY A 361 20.25 10.81 -18.63
N ILE A 362 19.22 9.97 -18.71
CA ILE A 362 17.80 10.33 -18.59
C ILE A 362 17.16 9.35 -17.61
N ASP A 363 16.30 9.87 -16.74
CA ASP A 363 15.37 9.06 -15.95
C ASP A 363 14.03 9.01 -16.70
N PHE A 364 13.73 7.85 -17.27
CA PHE A 364 12.53 7.64 -18.09
C PHE A 364 11.29 7.34 -17.25
N LEU A 365 11.46 7.00 -15.98
CA LEU A 365 10.38 6.55 -15.12
C LEU A 365 9.71 7.72 -14.39
N TYR A 366 8.43 7.59 -14.04
CA TYR A 366 7.82 8.54 -13.11
C TYR A 366 8.54 8.48 -11.74
N PRO A 367 8.66 9.62 -11.03
CA PRO A 367 9.24 9.62 -9.69
C PRO A 367 8.31 8.90 -8.72
N THR A 368 8.87 8.15 -7.77
CA THR A 368 8.10 7.40 -6.76
C THR A 368 7.18 8.29 -5.91
N SER A 369 7.53 9.57 -5.76
CA SER A 369 6.70 10.57 -5.06
C SER A 369 5.32 10.75 -5.68
N ARG A 370 5.14 10.45 -6.98
CA ARG A 370 3.84 10.45 -7.66
C ARG A 370 2.87 9.49 -6.98
N TYR A 371 3.33 8.27 -6.68
CA TYR A 371 2.52 7.23 -6.07
C TYR A 371 2.25 7.49 -4.60
N VAL A 372 3.25 8.02 -3.87
CA VAL A 372 3.06 8.48 -2.49
C VAL A 372 2.00 9.58 -2.43
N GLN A 373 2.03 10.55 -3.37
CA GLN A 373 1.02 11.60 -3.45
C GLN A 373 -0.36 11.01 -3.76
N ALA A 374 -0.45 10.10 -4.74
CA ALA A 374 -1.70 9.44 -5.12
C ALA A 374 -2.39 8.73 -3.95
N PHE A 375 -1.64 8.04 -3.08
CA PHE A 375 -2.23 7.31 -1.96
C PHE A 375 -2.39 8.12 -0.67
N SER A 376 -1.99 9.39 -0.66
CA SER A 376 -2.03 10.20 0.57
C SER A 376 -2.61 11.60 0.44
N SER A 377 -2.81 12.14 -0.78
CA SER A 377 -3.22 13.53 -1.00
C SER A 377 -4.59 13.63 -1.68
N ALA A 378 -5.46 14.50 -1.16
CA ALA A 378 -6.82 14.73 -1.68
C ALA A 378 -6.87 15.34 -3.08
N GLU A 379 -5.78 15.94 -3.56
CA GLU A 379 -5.64 16.46 -4.91
C GLU A 379 -4.34 15.98 -5.56
N ILE A 380 -4.39 15.76 -6.87
CA ILE A 380 -3.27 15.35 -7.71
C ILE A 380 -3.34 16.10 -9.05
N PRO A 381 -2.21 16.26 -9.77
CA PRO A 381 -2.25 16.85 -11.10
C PRO A 381 -2.93 15.89 -12.09
N ASP A 382 -3.84 16.43 -12.91
CA ASP A 382 -4.32 15.76 -14.11
C ASP A 382 -3.23 15.73 -15.20
N ARG A 383 -3.55 15.13 -16.35
CA ARG A 383 -2.65 15.05 -17.51
C ARG A 383 -2.16 16.41 -18.02
N SER A 384 -2.91 17.49 -17.79
CA SER A 384 -2.53 18.87 -18.15
C SER A 384 -1.63 19.55 -17.10
N GLY A 385 -1.44 18.92 -15.94
CA GLY A 385 -0.73 19.47 -14.79
C GLY A 385 -1.62 20.34 -13.89
N THR A 386 -2.94 20.36 -14.12
CA THR A 386 -3.89 21.08 -13.29
C THR A 386 -4.20 20.25 -12.05
N MET A 387 -4.10 20.83 -10.86
CA MET A 387 -4.50 20.15 -9.63
C MET A 387 -6.01 19.93 -9.64
N VAL A 388 -6.43 18.67 -9.50
CA VAL A 388 -7.83 18.24 -9.46
C VAL A 388 -8.05 17.30 -8.28
N PRO A 389 -9.31 17.09 -7.83
CA PRO A 389 -9.62 16.10 -6.82
C PRO A 389 -9.10 14.72 -7.20
N ASN A 390 -8.42 14.07 -6.26
CA ASN A 390 -7.90 12.73 -6.44
C ASN A 390 -9.06 11.71 -6.37
N PRO A 391 -9.27 10.87 -7.39
CA PRO A 391 -10.33 9.86 -7.42
C PRO A 391 -10.38 8.93 -6.20
N ILE A 392 -9.26 8.64 -5.55
CA ILE A 392 -9.22 7.82 -4.32
C ILE A 392 -9.92 8.54 -3.14
N PHE A 393 -9.93 9.87 -3.16
CA PHE A 393 -10.49 10.74 -2.13
C PHE A 393 -11.61 11.61 -2.70
N SER A 394 -12.44 11.02 -3.55
CA SER A 394 -13.60 11.65 -4.18
C SER A 394 -14.81 10.74 -4.16
N ASP A 395 -16.00 11.34 -4.13
CA ASP A 395 -17.24 10.65 -4.46
C ASP A 395 -17.31 10.48 -5.98
N LEU A 396 -17.10 9.25 -6.44
CA LEU A 396 -17.11 8.89 -7.85
C LEU A 396 -18.51 8.57 -8.38
N ASN A 397 -19.50 8.42 -7.49
CA ASN A 397 -20.87 8.10 -7.85
C ASN A 397 -21.88 9.00 -7.11
N PRO A 398 -21.99 10.27 -7.51
CA PRO A 398 -22.86 11.25 -6.84
C PRO A 398 -24.37 10.97 -7.00
N GLN A 399 -24.74 9.86 -7.64
CA GLN A 399 -26.13 9.42 -7.77
C GLN A 399 -26.57 8.49 -6.64
N ASP A 400 -25.63 7.96 -5.85
CA ASP A 400 -25.96 7.21 -4.64
C ASP A 400 -26.07 8.14 -3.41
N ASN A 401 -26.30 7.55 -2.25
CA ASN A 401 -26.46 8.30 -1.00
C ASN A 401 -25.13 8.42 -0.20
N ILE A 402 -24.00 8.00 -0.77
CA ILE A 402 -22.69 7.99 -0.12
C ILE A 402 -21.96 9.28 -0.49
N THR A 403 -22.13 10.30 0.34
CA THR A 403 -21.50 11.61 0.13
C THR A 403 -20.18 11.80 0.90
N ASN A 404 -19.77 10.78 1.63
CA ASN A 404 -18.55 10.79 2.42
C ASN A 404 -17.32 10.64 1.53
N ILE A 405 -16.18 11.18 1.96
CA ILE A 405 -14.91 11.12 1.26
C ILE A 405 -13.91 10.35 2.10
N ARG A 406 -13.26 9.33 1.52
CA ARG A 406 -12.30 8.45 2.18
C ARG A 406 -11.20 9.23 2.88
N ASP A 407 -10.88 8.84 4.12
CA ASP A 407 -9.71 9.37 4.83
C ASP A 407 -8.42 8.73 4.28
N PRO A 408 -7.34 9.48 4.04
CA PRO A 408 -6.05 8.92 3.63
C PRO A 408 -5.51 7.81 4.55
N GLY A 409 -5.80 7.84 5.85
CA GLY A 409 -5.45 6.78 6.80
C GLY A 409 -6.17 5.44 6.56
N LEU A 410 -7.14 5.40 5.65
CA LEU A 410 -7.86 4.19 5.22
C LEU A 410 -7.32 3.60 3.90
N VAL A 411 -6.19 4.09 3.40
CA VAL A 411 -5.53 3.53 2.21
C VAL A 411 -4.26 2.80 2.64
N PHE A 412 -4.19 1.51 2.37
CA PHE A 412 -3.03 0.66 2.68
C PHE A 412 -2.41 0.10 1.41
N PHE A 413 -1.10 0.19 1.29
CA PHE A 413 -0.32 -0.33 0.16
C PHE A 413 0.64 -1.42 0.64
N ALA A 414 0.34 -2.65 0.28
CA ALA A 414 1.15 -3.82 0.56
C ALA A 414 1.92 -4.27 -0.68
N GLY A 415 3.22 -4.52 -0.53
CA GLY A 415 4.06 -5.07 -1.59
C GLY A 415 4.67 -6.40 -1.18
N ILE A 416 4.33 -7.45 -1.91
CA ILE A 416 5.04 -8.73 -1.91
C ILE A 416 6.08 -8.63 -3.03
N VAL A 417 7.26 -8.15 -2.67
CA VAL A 417 8.29 -7.67 -3.61
C VAL A 417 9.60 -8.43 -3.44
N GLY A 418 10.51 -8.28 -4.39
CA GLY A 418 11.86 -8.83 -4.30
C GLY A 418 12.69 -8.18 -3.19
N VAL A 419 12.76 -8.84 -2.05
CA VAL A 419 13.56 -8.49 -0.88
C VAL A 419 13.83 -9.76 -0.07
N PRO A 420 15.03 -10.00 0.47
CA PRO A 420 15.26 -11.11 1.39
C PRO A 420 14.30 -11.05 2.58
N TRP A 421 13.54 -12.12 2.82
CA TRP A 421 12.57 -12.14 3.91
C TRP A 421 13.25 -11.96 5.28
N GLN A 422 14.51 -12.40 5.41
CA GLN A 422 15.31 -12.30 6.62
C GLN A 422 15.55 -10.84 7.04
N ASP A 423 15.71 -9.92 6.08
CA ASP A 423 15.98 -8.52 6.37
C ASP A 423 14.78 -7.81 6.98
N ILE A 424 13.58 -8.21 6.56
CA ILE A 424 12.32 -7.59 6.95
C ILE A 424 11.54 -8.38 8.00
N ALA A 425 11.98 -9.58 8.37
CA ALA A 425 11.36 -10.39 9.42
C ALA A 425 11.63 -9.82 10.82
N ARG A 426 10.66 -9.98 11.74
CA ARG A 426 10.88 -9.67 13.16
C ARG A 426 11.94 -10.58 13.79
N ASP A 427 12.04 -11.81 13.30
CA ASP A 427 13.10 -12.77 13.61
C ASP A 427 13.69 -13.31 12.30
N LYS A 428 14.98 -13.04 12.08
CA LYS A 428 15.70 -13.45 10.86
C LYS A 428 15.82 -14.97 10.66
N THR A 429 15.48 -15.76 11.67
CA THR A 429 15.54 -17.24 11.63
C THR A 429 14.17 -17.91 11.73
N ASP A 430 13.13 -17.15 12.09
CA ASP A 430 11.78 -17.68 12.33
C ASP A 430 10.71 -16.74 11.76
N LEU A 431 10.31 -16.99 10.52
CA LEU A 431 9.29 -16.19 9.85
C LEU A 431 7.88 -16.35 10.45
N THR A 432 7.67 -17.32 11.35
CA THR A 432 6.38 -17.45 12.06
C THR A 432 6.09 -16.26 13.00
N LYS A 433 7.10 -15.41 13.28
CA LYS A 433 6.95 -14.14 14.01
C LYS A 433 6.40 -12.99 13.14
N GLY A 434 6.30 -13.20 11.83
CA GLY A 434 5.82 -12.21 10.86
C GLY A 434 6.86 -11.16 10.48
N PHE A 435 6.46 -10.28 9.56
CA PHE A 435 7.28 -9.17 9.10
C PHE A 435 7.19 -7.96 10.04
N LYS A 436 8.26 -7.15 10.04
CA LYS A 436 8.32 -5.86 10.73
C LYS A 436 7.25 -4.91 10.18
N ASN A 437 6.57 -4.18 11.06
CA ASN A 437 5.71 -3.06 10.67
C ASN A 437 6.54 -1.79 10.37
N ALA A 438 5.90 -0.72 9.92
CA ALA A 438 6.57 0.54 9.56
C ALA A 438 7.47 1.10 10.67
N ASN A 439 7.00 1.08 11.93
CA ASN A 439 7.76 1.58 13.07
C ASN A 439 8.97 0.68 13.37
N GLU A 440 8.82 -0.64 13.28
CA GLU A 440 9.91 -1.61 13.44
C GLU A 440 10.95 -1.51 12.32
N LEU A 441 10.54 -1.22 11.07
CA LEU A 441 11.45 -1.02 9.94
C LEU A 441 12.29 0.27 10.08
N GLN A 442 11.68 1.33 10.63
CA GLN A 442 12.30 2.63 10.85
C GLN A 442 13.20 2.66 12.09
N ALA A 443 12.92 1.81 13.08
CA ALA A 443 13.70 1.72 14.30
C ALA A 443 15.16 1.31 14.04
N PRO A 444 16.12 1.81 14.83
CA PRO A 444 17.50 1.32 14.78
C PRO A 444 17.57 -0.18 15.03
N LEU A 445 18.44 -0.86 14.29
CA LEU A 445 18.76 -2.27 14.47
C LEU A 445 19.36 -2.51 15.87
N PRO A 446 19.10 -3.68 16.48
CA PRO A 446 19.55 -3.98 17.83
C PRO A 446 21.06 -4.26 17.94
N ASP A 447 21.82 -4.18 16.83
CA ASP A 447 23.25 -4.43 16.76
C ASP A 447 24.12 -3.24 17.22
N GLY A 448 23.49 -2.10 17.56
CA GLY A 448 24.18 -0.89 18.00
C GLY A 448 24.82 -0.07 16.88
N SER A 449 24.59 -0.42 15.61
CA SER A 449 25.13 0.29 14.45
C SER A 449 24.49 1.68 14.23
N GLY A 450 23.26 1.87 14.71
CA GLY A 450 22.46 3.08 14.46
C GLY A 450 21.82 3.15 13.07
N TYR A 451 21.95 2.07 12.28
CA TYR A 451 21.22 1.85 11.03
C TYR A 451 19.85 1.26 11.30
N SER A 452 18.91 1.50 10.39
CA SER A 452 17.55 0.95 10.37
C SER A 452 17.43 -0.16 9.33
N THR A 453 16.28 -0.85 9.27
CA THR A 453 16.04 -1.83 8.19
C THR A 453 16.03 -1.12 6.83
N TRP A 454 15.54 0.11 6.74
CA TRP A 454 15.56 0.89 5.50
C TRP A 454 16.99 1.21 5.01
N ASP A 455 17.92 1.48 5.92
CA ASP A 455 19.34 1.63 5.56
C ASP A 455 19.92 0.35 4.95
N VAL A 456 19.43 -0.82 5.40
CA VAL A 456 19.85 -2.12 4.89
C VAL A 456 19.33 -2.39 3.48
N ILE A 457 18.03 -2.19 3.23
CA ILE A 457 17.38 -2.64 1.98
C ILE A 457 17.22 -1.56 0.90
N LEU A 458 17.31 -0.28 1.25
CA LEU A 458 17.22 0.86 0.31
C LEU A 458 18.44 1.77 0.37
N GLY A 459 19.06 1.89 1.54
CA GLY A 459 20.07 2.89 1.81
C GLY A 459 19.49 4.26 2.18
N SER A 460 20.37 5.14 2.63
CA SER A 460 20.06 6.53 2.98
C SER A 460 21.32 7.40 2.85
N GLU A 461 21.24 8.68 3.18
CA GLU A 461 22.43 9.54 3.26
C GLU A 461 23.52 8.96 4.19
N LYS A 462 23.14 8.20 5.24
CA LYS A 462 24.10 7.55 6.14
C LYS A 462 24.91 6.45 5.46
N THR A 463 24.42 5.93 4.34
CA THR A 463 25.03 4.84 3.57
C THR A 463 25.44 5.30 2.17
N ASN A 464 25.57 6.62 1.96
CA ASN A 464 25.85 7.25 0.66
C ASN A 464 24.83 6.88 -0.43
N GLY A 465 23.57 6.66 -0.04
CA GLY A 465 22.46 6.35 -0.94
C GLY A 465 22.44 4.91 -1.46
N GLN A 466 23.25 4.01 -0.89
CA GLN A 466 23.27 2.59 -1.29
C GLN A 466 22.76 1.68 -0.16
N PRO A 467 22.03 0.60 -0.48
CA PRO A 467 21.68 -0.45 0.48
C PRO A 467 22.94 -1.02 1.16
N LEU A 468 22.86 -1.32 2.45
CA LEU A 468 23.93 -2.04 3.16
C LEU A 468 23.94 -3.53 2.84
N ASP A 469 22.80 -4.12 2.49
CA ASP A 469 22.78 -5.49 1.95
C ASP A 469 23.18 -5.48 0.47
N PRO A 470 24.32 -6.10 0.10
CA PRO A 470 24.69 -6.22 -1.31
C PRO A 470 23.62 -6.91 -2.16
N LEU A 471 22.80 -7.81 -1.58
CA LEU A 471 21.74 -8.49 -2.32
C LEU A 471 20.64 -7.54 -2.81
N MET A 472 20.51 -6.37 -2.19
CA MET A 472 19.55 -5.33 -2.59
C MET A 472 20.13 -4.32 -3.60
N ILE A 473 21.36 -4.51 -4.06
CA ILE A 473 21.98 -3.71 -5.12
C ILE A 473 21.73 -4.40 -6.47
N GLU A 474 21.00 -3.75 -7.37
CA GLU A 474 20.84 -4.21 -8.74
C GLU A 474 22.19 -4.18 -9.48
N SER A 475 22.59 -5.31 -10.05
CA SER A 475 23.86 -5.41 -10.78
C SER A 475 23.84 -6.54 -11.80
N ILE A 476 24.52 -6.33 -12.93
CA ILE A 476 24.87 -7.40 -13.88
C ILE A 476 26.14 -8.15 -13.42
N ALA A 477 27.00 -7.49 -12.66
CA ALA A 477 28.26 -8.05 -12.18
C ALA A 477 28.06 -8.83 -10.89
N LYS A 478 28.90 -9.84 -10.67
CA LYS A 478 28.94 -10.57 -9.39
C LYS A 478 29.27 -9.59 -8.26
N ARG A 479 28.39 -9.55 -7.26
CA ARG A 479 28.55 -8.71 -6.07
C ARG A 479 29.42 -9.42 -5.05
N THR A 480 29.91 -8.66 -4.08
CA THR A 480 30.73 -9.17 -2.98
C THR A 480 30.27 -8.54 -1.68
N GLY A 481 30.65 -9.13 -0.55
CA GLY A 481 30.30 -8.62 0.78
C GLY A 481 29.54 -9.66 1.59
N THR A 482 28.69 -9.19 2.50
CA THR A 482 28.00 -10.03 3.48
C THR A 482 26.64 -9.40 3.75
N ASN A 483 25.59 -10.22 3.84
CA ASN A 483 24.29 -9.72 4.28
C ASN A 483 24.42 -9.25 5.75
N PRO A 484 24.10 -7.98 6.07
CA PRO A 484 24.36 -7.40 7.39
C PRO A 484 23.45 -7.97 8.49
N ILE A 485 22.31 -8.57 8.14
CA ILE A 485 21.33 -9.10 9.10
C ILE A 485 21.69 -10.54 9.48
N THR A 486 21.94 -11.41 8.52
CA THR A 486 22.25 -12.83 8.75
C THR A 486 23.72 -13.06 9.03
N GLY A 487 24.61 -12.27 8.43
CA GLY A 487 26.05 -12.47 8.45
C GLY A 487 26.56 -13.43 7.38
N ASP A 488 25.71 -13.83 6.43
CA ASP A 488 26.07 -14.77 5.37
C ASP A 488 26.87 -14.05 4.26
N PRO A 489 28.04 -14.58 3.86
CA PRO A 489 28.83 -13.99 2.79
C PRO A 489 28.16 -14.21 1.43
N LEU A 490 28.29 -13.25 0.53
CA LEU A 490 28.04 -13.50 -0.89
C LEU A 490 29.18 -14.38 -1.41
N VAL A 491 28.83 -15.41 -2.18
CA VAL A 491 29.77 -16.38 -2.77
C VAL A 491 29.49 -16.50 -4.27
N ASP A 492 30.45 -17.03 -5.02
CA ASP A 492 30.27 -17.34 -6.43
C ASP A 492 30.02 -18.84 -6.66
N ALA A 493 29.87 -19.22 -7.92
CA ALA A 493 29.66 -20.61 -8.34
C ALA A 493 30.77 -21.61 -7.98
N SER A 494 31.93 -21.17 -7.43
CA SER A 494 32.90 -22.10 -6.85
C SER A 494 32.42 -22.72 -5.54
N THR A 495 31.44 -22.07 -4.89
CA THR A 495 30.72 -22.57 -3.71
C THR A 495 29.21 -22.58 -4.00
N PRO A 496 28.72 -23.51 -4.86
CA PRO A 496 27.33 -23.52 -5.27
C PRO A 496 26.37 -23.57 -4.08
N ASN A 497 25.40 -22.65 -4.07
CA ASN A 497 24.40 -22.50 -3.00
C ASN A 497 25.00 -22.24 -1.60
N GLY A 498 26.21 -21.66 -1.53
CA GLY A 498 26.87 -21.33 -0.27
C GLY A 498 26.23 -20.16 0.48
N ASN A 499 25.45 -19.31 -0.18
CA ASN A 499 24.62 -18.29 0.45
C ASN A 499 23.16 -18.80 0.55
N PRO A 500 22.52 -18.81 1.73
CA PRO A 500 21.17 -19.35 1.90
C PRO A 500 20.05 -18.46 1.34
N ILE A 501 20.34 -17.21 0.97
CA ILE A 501 19.37 -16.23 0.48
C ILE A 501 19.31 -16.25 -1.05
N ASN A 502 20.44 -16.05 -1.72
CA ASN A 502 20.51 -15.99 -3.20
C ASN A 502 21.21 -17.18 -3.85
N GLY A 503 21.63 -18.17 -3.05
CA GLY A 503 22.42 -19.31 -3.53
C GLY A 503 23.88 -18.95 -3.77
N HIS A 504 24.14 -18.22 -4.85
CA HIS A 504 25.44 -17.67 -5.22
C HIS A 504 25.30 -16.66 -6.36
N GLU A 505 26.29 -15.79 -6.52
CA GLU A 505 26.40 -14.89 -7.65
C GLU A 505 26.82 -15.67 -8.91
N TRP A 506 26.17 -15.37 -10.03
CA TRP A 506 26.29 -16.12 -11.28
C TRP A 506 26.79 -15.25 -12.44
N THR A 507 27.20 -15.89 -13.52
CA THR A 507 27.76 -15.22 -14.69
C THR A 507 26.64 -14.85 -15.66
N ILE A 508 26.36 -13.56 -15.76
CA ILE A 508 25.28 -13.02 -16.60
C ILE A 508 25.87 -12.60 -17.96
N PRO A 509 25.23 -12.93 -19.09
CA PRO A 509 25.66 -12.49 -20.41
C PRO A 509 25.22 -11.05 -20.74
N ASP A 510 25.17 -10.17 -19.74
CA ASP A 510 24.74 -8.77 -19.80
C ASP A 510 23.27 -8.53 -20.24
N ASP A 511 22.36 -9.47 -19.95
CA ASP A 511 20.92 -9.42 -20.31
C ASP A 511 19.95 -9.62 -19.12
N ASP A 512 20.48 -9.76 -17.90
CA ASP A 512 19.74 -10.04 -16.67
C ASP A 512 20.44 -9.38 -15.44
N LEU A 513 19.86 -9.48 -14.24
CA LEU A 513 20.41 -8.97 -12.99
C LEU A 513 20.72 -10.09 -11.99
N GLN A 514 21.62 -9.81 -11.04
CA GLN A 514 21.86 -10.70 -9.90
C GLN A 514 20.61 -10.74 -8.99
N TYR A 515 20.31 -11.92 -8.46
CA TYR A 515 19.10 -12.15 -7.66
C TYR A 515 19.23 -11.55 -6.25
N ALA A 516 18.17 -10.93 -5.75
CA ALA A 516 18.06 -10.54 -4.35
C ALA A 516 17.84 -11.77 -3.46
N CYS A 517 17.00 -12.70 -3.92
CA CYS A 517 16.72 -13.95 -3.22
C CYS A 517 16.22 -15.03 -4.18
N ILE A 518 16.34 -16.29 -3.75
CA ILE A 518 15.82 -17.46 -4.47
C ILE A 518 15.06 -18.37 -3.50
N PHE A 519 14.18 -19.21 -4.04
CA PHE A 519 13.44 -20.21 -3.25
C PHE A 519 13.23 -21.50 -4.05
N PRO A 520 13.13 -22.67 -3.40
CA PRO A 520 12.88 -23.93 -4.08
C PRO A 520 11.55 -23.94 -4.84
N LEU A 521 11.49 -24.68 -5.95
CA LEU A 521 10.23 -25.00 -6.61
C LEU A 521 9.68 -26.33 -6.08
N PRO A 522 8.36 -26.44 -5.86
CA PRO A 522 7.73 -27.74 -5.60
C PRO A 522 8.05 -28.70 -6.75
N ALA A 523 8.14 -30.00 -6.47
CA ALA A 523 8.53 -30.99 -7.47
C ALA A 523 7.65 -30.98 -8.75
N ALA A 524 6.39 -30.57 -8.64
CA ALA A 524 5.46 -30.44 -9.77
C ALA A 524 5.77 -29.23 -10.69
N ASP A 525 6.48 -28.22 -10.18
CA ASP A 525 6.80 -26.97 -10.89
C ASP A 525 8.26 -26.93 -11.38
N GLN A 526 9.07 -27.91 -11.00
CA GLN A 526 10.44 -28.09 -11.52
C GLN A 526 10.39 -28.47 -13.00
N ARG A 527 11.28 -27.89 -13.80
CA ARG A 527 11.15 -27.91 -15.27
C ARG A 527 12.49 -28.16 -15.96
N ASP A 528 12.45 -28.96 -17.02
CA ASP A 528 13.59 -29.19 -17.92
C ASP A 528 13.60 -28.12 -19.01
N CYS A 529 14.56 -27.21 -18.94
CA CYS A 529 14.66 -26.09 -19.87
C CYS A 529 15.07 -26.47 -21.30
N THR A 530 15.28 -27.76 -21.59
CA THR A 530 15.37 -28.25 -22.97
C THR A 530 13.98 -28.39 -23.63
N ASP A 531 12.89 -28.40 -22.86
CA ASP A 531 11.53 -28.36 -23.40
C ASP A 531 11.20 -26.96 -23.94
N THR A 532 11.24 -26.86 -25.27
CA THR A 532 10.91 -25.62 -25.98
C THR A 532 9.45 -25.17 -25.85
N ASN A 533 8.56 -25.98 -25.25
CA ASN A 533 7.16 -25.61 -25.02
C ASN A 533 6.94 -24.85 -23.71
N LEU A 534 7.96 -24.77 -22.84
CA LEU A 534 7.88 -23.95 -21.63
C LEU A 534 7.78 -22.48 -22.00
N THR A 535 6.89 -21.75 -21.31
CA THR A 535 6.73 -20.31 -21.47
C THR A 535 7.96 -19.55 -20.96
N ALA A 536 8.53 -19.98 -19.83
CA ALA A 536 9.72 -19.39 -19.24
C ALA A 536 10.56 -20.48 -18.58
N CYS A 537 11.88 -20.37 -18.72
CA CYS A 537 12.85 -21.26 -18.09
C CYS A 537 14.22 -20.58 -18.03
N ASP A 538 14.87 -20.60 -16.87
CA ASP A 538 16.06 -19.79 -16.59
C ASP A 538 17.38 -20.56 -16.80
N CYS A 539 17.31 -21.86 -17.13
CA CYS A 539 18.48 -22.71 -17.31
C CYS A 539 18.85 -22.92 -18.78
N THR A 540 20.15 -23.01 -19.04
CA THR A 540 20.74 -23.24 -20.36
C THR A 540 21.71 -24.43 -20.34
N GLN A 541 22.23 -24.86 -21.50
CA GLN A 541 23.18 -25.98 -21.55
C GLN A 541 24.50 -25.73 -20.82
N SER A 542 24.87 -24.47 -20.61
CA SER A 542 26.10 -24.07 -19.92
C SER A 542 25.85 -22.77 -19.17
N ASN A 543 25.59 -22.88 -17.88
CA ASN A 543 25.45 -21.76 -16.95
C ASN A 543 25.97 -22.16 -15.57
N ASP A 544 26.21 -21.16 -14.75
CA ASP A 544 26.48 -21.27 -13.32
C ASP A 544 25.34 -20.64 -12.50
N ASN A 545 24.10 -20.72 -13.00
CA ASN A 545 22.94 -20.08 -12.39
C ASN A 545 22.47 -20.88 -11.15
N PRO A 546 22.24 -20.24 -9.97
CA PRO A 546 21.81 -20.92 -8.74
C PRO A 546 20.44 -21.59 -8.84
N LEU A 547 19.65 -21.29 -9.87
CA LEU A 547 18.35 -21.91 -10.10
C LEU A 547 18.45 -23.30 -10.70
N CYS A 548 19.61 -23.64 -11.25
CA CYS A 548 19.81 -24.76 -12.13
C CYS A 548 20.55 -25.92 -11.45
N GLN A 549 20.15 -27.13 -11.79
CA GLN A 549 20.80 -28.37 -11.38
C GLN A 549 21.20 -29.22 -12.58
N PRO A 550 22.24 -30.06 -12.42
CA PRO A 550 22.58 -31.07 -13.41
C PRO A 550 21.38 -31.97 -13.70
N ASP A 551 21.06 -32.10 -14.97
CA ASP A 551 19.93 -32.89 -15.46
C ASP A 551 20.41 -34.26 -15.97
N PRO A 552 20.06 -35.37 -15.28
CA PRO A 552 20.45 -36.71 -15.72
C PRO A 552 19.94 -37.09 -17.11
N ALA A 553 18.84 -36.49 -17.58
CA ALA A 553 18.30 -36.73 -18.92
C ALA A 553 19.11 -36.03 -20.02
N ASN A 554 19.87 -34.98 -19.66
CA ASN A 554 20.57 -34.11 -20.59
C ASN A 554 22.10 -34.11 -20.35
N ASN A 555 22.68 -35.31 -20.21
CA ASN A 555 24.11 -35.53 -19.98
C ASN A 555 24.66 -34.80 -18.73
N ASN A 556 23.83 -34.60 -17.70
CA ASN A 556 24.14 -33.80 -16.52
C ASN A 556 24.50 -32.33 -16.83
N ALA A 557 24.04 -31.78 -17.96
CA ALA A 557 24.07 -30.35 -18.19
C ALA A 557 23.16 -29.62 -17.18
N PRO A 558 23.45 -28.38 -16.76
CA PRO A 558 22.65 -27.64 -15.79
C PRO A 558 21.37 -27.07 -16.42
N THR A 559 20.51 -27.93 -16.98
CA THR A 559 19.28 -27.56 -17.70
C THR A 559 18.01 -27.74 -16.87
N TYR A 560 18.10 -28.32 -15.67
CA TYR A 560 16.93 -28.57 -14.82
C TYR A 560 16.73 -27.44 -13.81
N GLN A 561 15.65 -26.67 -13.96
CA GLN A 561 15.31 -25.57 -13.06
C GLN A 561 14.56 -26.10 -11.85
N VAL A 562 15.13 -25.87 -10.66
CA VAL A 562 14.60 -26.37 -9.38
C VAL A 562 14.29 -25.27 -8.37
N ARG A 563 14.57 -24.02 -8.71
CA ARG A 563 14.32 -22.84 -7.90
C ARG A 563 13.74 -21.72 -8.75
N ALA A 564 13.02 -20.82 -8.09
CA ALA A 564 12.62 -19.52 -8.61
C ALA A 564 13.40 -18.41 -7.89
N LYS A 565 13.27 -17.20 -8.42
CA LYS A 565 14.06 -16.03 -8.02
C LYS A 565 13.21 -14.78 -7.89
N ALA A 566 13.82 -13.75 -7.30
CA ALA A 566 13.40 -12.37 -7.39
C ALA A 566 14.61 -11.42 -7.43
N TYR A 567 14.42 -10.30 -8.09
CA TYR A 567 15.36 -9.18 -8.22
C TYR A 567 15.08 -8.09 -7.17
N PRO A 568 16.01 -7.16 -6.91
CA PRO A 568 15.77 -6.10 -5.93
C PRO A 568 14.57 -5.19 -6.29
N GLY A 569 13.48 -5.25 -5.52
CA GLY A 569 12.27 -4.44 -5.73
C GLY A 569 12.33 -3.04 -5.13
N VAL A 570 13.43 -2.30 -5.38
CA VAL A 570 13.78 -1.08 -4.63
C VAL A 570 12.78 0.09 -4.80
N ARG A 571 12.19 0.29 -5.98
CA ARG A 571 11.22 1.39 -6.19
C ARG A 571 9.89 1.16 -5.47
N PRO A 572 9.27 -0.03 -5.53
CA PRO A 572 8.18 -0.40 -4.63
C PRO A 572 8.47 -0.19 -3.13
N LEU A 573 9.62 -0.67 -2.67
CA LEU A 573 10.07 -0.51 -1.28
C LEU A 573 10.18 0.96 -0.88
N GLN A 574 10.68 1.80 -1.79
CA GLN A 574 10.79 3.24 -1.61
C GLN A 574 9.41 3.91 -1.43
N VAL A 575 8.40 3.52 -2.22
CA VAL A 575 7.02 4.00 -2.03
C VAL A 575 6.46 3.56 -0.67
N MET A 576 6.63 2.29 -0.29
CA MET A 576 6.14 1.77 1.00
C MET A 576 6.80 2.47 2.20
N ARG A 577 8.11 2.77 2.12
CA ARG A 577 8.81 3.55 3.15
C ARG A 577 8.21 4.94 3.32
N ASP A 578 8.02 5.65 2.21
CA ASP A 578 7.59 7.05 2.24
C ASP A 578 6.09 7.20 2.59
N LEU A 579 5.30 6.12 2.43
CA LEU A 579 3.94 6.00 2.95
C LEU A 579 3.89 5.72 4.47
N GLY A 580 5.02 5.35 5.07
CA GLY A 580 5.13 5.04 6.50
C GLY A 580 4.13 3.98 6.93
N GLU A 581 3.23 4.36 7.83
CA GLU A 581 2.24 3.48 8.44
C GLU A 581 1.18 2.92 7.47
N GLN A 582 1.02 3.50 6.28
CA GLN A 582 0.18 2.96 5.21
C GLN A 582 0.88 1.86 4.40
N GLY A 583 2.22 1.81 4.42
CA GLY A 583 3.04 0.85 3.68
C GLY A 583 3.23 -0.47 4.44
N ILE A 584 3.06 -1.60 3.75
CA ILE A 584 3.21 -2.96 4.31
C ILE A 584 4.20 -3.73 3.45
N VAL A 585 5.37 -4.04 4.00
CA VAL A 585 6.44 -4.73 3.28
C VAL A 585 6.38 -6.23 3.51
N ALA A 586 6.41 -7.01 2.44
CA ALA A 586 6.55 -8.46 2.45
C ALA A 586 7.50 -8.93 1.36
N SER A 587 8.03 -10.15 1.53
CA SER A 587 8.94 -10.78 0.57
C SER A 587 8.18 -11.71 -0.38
N VAL A 588 8.52 -11.62 -1.66
CA VAL A 588 8.12 -12.57 -2.71
C VAL A 588 8.90 -13.90 -2.65
N CYS A 589 9.97 -13.97 -1.85
CA CYS A 589 10.74 -15.20 -1.63
C CYS A 589 10.26 -15.88 -0.34
N PRO A 590 9.35 -16.87 -0.42
CA PRO A 590 8.82 -17.55 0.76
C PRO A 590 9.89 -18.38 1.46
N ALA A 591 9.78 -18.49 2.79
CA ALA A 591 10.65 -19.35 3.58
C ALA A 591 10.36 -20.84 3.36
N LYS A 592 9.09 -21.20 3.07
CA LYS A 592 8.64 -22.59 2.88
C LYS A 592 7.60 -22.70 1.78
N ILE A 593 7.75 -23.73 0.95
CA ILE A 593 6.88 -24.02 -0.19
C ILE A 593 6.65 -25.52 -0.38
N GLU A 594 7.20 -26.36 0.49
CA GLU A 594 7.02 -27.81 0.37
C GLU A 594 5.62 -28.22 0.83
N GLN A 595 5.03 -29.21 0.16
CA GLN A 595 3.67 -29.69 0.45
C GLN A 595 3.52 -30.18 1.90
N VAL A 596 4.59 -30.68 2.52
CA VAL A 596 4.61 -31.12 3.93
C VAL A 596 4.37 -29.95 4.90
N ASP A 597 4.66 -28.73 4.47
CA ASP A 597 4.51 -27.51 5.25
C ASP A 597 3.24 -26.73 4.92
N ILE A 598 2.33 -27.26 4.10
CA ILE A 598 1.13 -26.53 3.63
C ILE A 598 0.22 -26.02 4.75
N ASP A 599 0.29 -26.58 5.96
CA ASP A 599 -0.49 -26.14 7.13
C ASP A 599 0.30 -25.21 8.08
N LYS A 600 1.55 -24.87 7.72
CA LYS A 600 2.40 -24.02 8.55
C LYS A 600 2.06 -22.53 8.35
N PRO A 601 2.22 -21.71 9.41
CA PRO A 601 1.95 -20.26 9.32
C PRO A 601 2.96 -19.51 8.45
N ASP A 602 4.14 -20.09 8.20
CA ASP A 602 5.22 -19.56 7.36
C ASP A 602 5.26 -20.16 5.95
N PHE A 603 4.21 -20.88 5.53
CA PHE A 603 4.08 -21.41 4.17
C PHE A 603 3.69 -20.32 3.16
N GLY A 604 4.38 -20.28 2.02
CA GLY A 604 4.09 -19.36 0.92
C GLY A 604 4.02 -17.91 1.39
N TYR A 605 2.96 -17.21 0.99
CA TYR A 605 2.72 -15.81 1.38
C TYR A 605 1.84 -15.62 2.61
N ARG A 606 1.58 -16.66 3.41
CA ARG A 606 0.81 -16.51 4.67
C ARG A 606 1.38 -15.47 5.63
N PRO A 607 2.71 -15.31 5.80
CA PRO A 607 3.27 -14.22 6.60
C PRO A 607 2.90 -12.83 6.04
N ALA A 608 2.87 -12.67 4.71
CA ALA A 608 2.47 -11.42 4.06
C ALA A 608 0.99 -11.12 4.32
N ILE A 609 0.13 -12.13 4.12
CA ILE A 609 -1.30 -12.03 4.40
C ILE A 609 -1.57 -11.71 5.88
N GLY A 610 -0.84 -12.35 6.80
CA GLY A 610 -0.90 -12.05 8.22
C GLY A 610 -0.56 -10.60 8.52
N SER A 611 0.54 -10.07 7.97
CA SER A 611 0.93 -8.67 8.11
C SER A 611 -0.11 -7.70 7.54
N ILE A 612 -0.72 -8.03 6.40
CA ILE A 612 -1.80 -7.23 5.80
C ILE A 612 -3.00 -7.20 6.75
N ILE A 613 -3.52 -8.37 7.12
CA ILE A 613 -4.68 -8.49 8.01
C ILE A 613 -4.41 -7.78 9.35
N ASP A 614 -3.24 -7.97 9.96
CA ASP A 614 -2.89 -7.34 11.24
C ASP A 614 -2.87 -5.82 11.15
N ARG A 615 -2.46 -5.27 10.00
CA ARG A 615 -2.53 -3.83 9.77
C ARG A 615 -3.97 -3.36 9.58
N LEU A 616 -4.75 -4.06 8.78
CA LEU A 616 -6.17 -3.74 8.56
C LEU A 616 -6.96 -3.81 9.88
N LYS A 617 -6.72 -4.83 10.72
CA LYS A 617 -7.29 -4.96 12.07
C LYS A 617 -7.10 -3.71 12.93
N SER A 618 -5.95 -3.04 12.83
CA SER A 618 -5.69 -1.84 13.62
C SER A 618 -6.58 -0.66 13.24
N ALA A 619 -7.04 -0.59 11.99
CA ALA A 619 -8.04 0.37 11.55
C ALA A 619 -9.48 -0.06 11.91
N LEU A 620 -9.72 -1.38 12.00
CA LEU A 620 -11.03 -1.95 12.32
C LEU A 620 -11.34 -2.02 13.83
N LYS A 621 -10.32 -1.94 14.70
CA LYS A 621 -10.48 -1.95 16.17
C LYS A 621 -10.55 -0.51 16.69
N GLY A 622 -11.63 -0.16 17.39
CA GLY A 622 -11.73 1.13 18.09
C GLY A 622 -10.60 1.34 19.11
N GLN A 623 -10.23 2.60 19.35
CA GLN A 623 -9.05 2.96 20.16
C GLN A 623 -9.34 2.96 21.67
N CYS A 624 -8.58 2.18 22.45
CA CYS A 624 -8.53 2.27 23.92
C CYS A 624 -7.67 3.45 24.37
N LEU A 625 -8.06 4.15 25.44
CA LEU A 625 -7.28 5.31 25.90
C LEU A 625 -6.19 4.86 26.90
N PRO A 626 -4.95 5.36 26.76
CA PRO A 626 -3.84 4.98 27.64
C PRO A 626 -3.90 5.67 29.02
N ARG A 627 -4.74 6.70 29.18
CA ARG A 627 -4.85 7.51 30.41
C ARG A 627 -6.29 7.64 30.88
N THR A 628 -6.50 7.73 32.20
CA THR A 628 -7.80 8.06 32.80
C THR A 628 -8.15 9.51 32.54
N LEU A 629 -9.39 9.76 32.13
CA LEU A 629 -9.98 11.08 32.11
C LEU A 629 -10.81 11.28 33.39
N THR A 630 -10.70 12.44 34.01
CA THR A 630 -11.44 12.76 35.23
C THR A 630 -12.76 13.45 34.88
N PRO A 631 -13.93 12.84 35.17
CA PRO A 631 -15.21 13.51 35.01
C PRO A 631 -15.33 14.69 35.97
N ASP A 632 -15.93 15.79 35.49
CA ASP A 632 -16.27 16.95 36.30
C ASP A 632 -17.33 16.56 37.34
N PRO A 633 -17.12 16.82 38.64
CA PRO A 633 -18.04 16.37 39.69
C PRO A 633 -19.45 16.99 39.63
N ALA A 634 -19.59 18.17 39.01
CA ALA A 634 -20.87 18.89 38.95
C ALA A 634 -21.71 18.46 37.74
N THR A 635 -21.06 18.13 36.63
CA THR A 635 -21.74 17.80 35.35
C THR A 635 -21.66 16.32 35.00
N GLY A 636 -20.66 15.59 35.48
CA GLY A 636 -20.31 14.22 35.09
C GLY A 636 -19.69 14.11 33.70
N ASN A 637 -19.42 15.24 33.04
CA ASN A 637 -18.79 15.29 31.72
C ASN A 637 -17.27 15.25 31.86
N VAL A 638 -16.56 14.69 30.89
CA VAL A 638 -15.10 14.81 30.87
C VAL A 638 -14.75 16.06 30.04
N PRO A 639 -13.71 16.82 30.42
CA PRO A 639 -13.40 18.10 29.77
C PRO A 639 -12.65 17.89 28.45
N CYS A 640 -13.24 17.10 27.55
CA CYS A 640 -12.74 16.78 26.23
C CYS A 640 -13.64 17.40 25.15
N LEU A 641 -13.00 17.89 24.11
CA LEU A 641 -13.63 18.29 22.86
C LEU A 641 -13.26 17.24 21.82
N VAL A 642 -14.27 16.68 21.16
CA VAL A 642 -14.09 15.83 19.98
C VAL A 642 -14.50 16.61 18.76
N LEU A 643 -13.55 16.79 17.84
CA LEU A 643 -13.77 17.38 16.54
C LEU A 643 -13.83 16.29 15.49
N GLU A 644 -14.81 16.38 14.62
CA GLU A 644 -14.91 15.60 13.40
C GLU A 644 -14.56 16.51 12.23
N GLY A 645 -13.41 16.28 11.61
CA GLY A 645 -12.98 16.95 10.38
C GLY A 645 -13.35 16.12 9.15
N ARG A 646 -13.93 16.75 8.13
CA ARG A 646 -14.29 16.13 6.86
C ARG A 646 -13.80 16.99 5.70
N ASN A 647 -13.54 16.34 4.57
CA ASN A 647 -13.36 17.02 3.29
C ASN A 647 -14.71 16.97 2.55
N THR A 648 -15.33 18.14 2.35
CA THR A 648 -16.57 18.30 1.60
C THR A 648 -16.32 18.82 0.18
N GLN A 649 -15.05 18.98 -0.23
CA GLN A 649 -14.64 19.51 -1.53
C GLN A 649 -15.34 20.83 -1.88
N GLY A 650 -15.49 21.72 -0.89
CA GLY A 650 -16.20 23.00 -1.03
C GLY A 650 -17.72 22.94 -0.90
N GLY A 651 -18.29 21.76 -0.57
CA GLY A 651 -19.68 21.58 -0.19
C GLY A 651 -20.02 22.24 1.16
N ALA A 652 -21.31 22.35 1.47
CA ALA A 652 -21.77 22.96 2.72
C ALA A 652 -21.38 22.11 3.94
N CYS A 653 -20.67 22.71 4.91
CA CYS A 653 -20.39 22.06 6.18
C CYS A 653 -21.63 22.06 7.08
N GLN A 654 -22.30 20.92 7.21
CA GLN A 654 -23.51 20.76 8.02
C GLN A 654 -23.22 19.92 9.26
N CYS A 655 -23.48 20.49 10.44
CA CYS A 655 -23.38 19.82 11.73
C CYS A 655 -24.78 19.63 12.33
N ASP A 656 -25.49 18.55 11.94
CA ASP A 656 -26.86 18.29 12.38
C ASP A 656 -26.93 17.84 13.86
N PRO A 657 -27.59 18.61 14.75
CA PRO A 657 -27.78 18.25 16.16
C PRO A 657 -28.51 16.93 16.38
N ASN A 658 -29.38 16.52 15.44
CA ASN A 658 -30.06 15.22 15.53
C ASN A 658 -29.10 14.05 15.39
N THR A 659 -27.94 14.28 14.76
CA THR A 659 -26.86 13.29 14.63
C THR A 659 -25.82 13.39 15.74
N GLY A 660 -26.08 14.19 16.79
CA GLY A 660 -25.12 14.40 17.87
C GLY A 660 -23.96 15.34 17.49
N ARG A 661 -24.12 16.15 16.43
CA ARG A 661 -23.11 17.14 15.98
C ARG A 661 -23.52 18.56 16.33
N ALA A 662 -22.54 19.42 16.60
CA ALA A 662 -22.77 20.83 16.83
C ALA A 662 -21.81 21.69 16.00
N ASP A 663 -22.30 22.86 15.60
CA ASP A 663 -21.48 23.88 14.93
C ASP A 663 -20.39 24.39 15.87
N ILE A 664 -19.20 24.62 15.31
CA ILE A 664 -18.07 25.17 16.05
C ILE A 664 -18.12 26.71 15.97
N PRO A 665 -18.08 27.43 17.10
CA PRO A 665 -18.01 28.87 17.09
C PRO A 665 -16.78 29.40 16.33
N ASN A 666 -16.91 30.57 15.69
CA ASN A 666 -15.83 31.19 14.91
C ASN A 666 -14.68 31.75 15.77
N GLU A 667 -14.79 31.69 17.10
CA GLU A 667 -13.81 32.20 18.06
C GLU A 667 -13.75 31.33 19.32
N GLY A 668 -12.70 31.51 20.12
CA GLY A 668 -12.50 30.80 21.38
C GLY A 668 -11.81 29.43 21.26
N PRO A 669 -11.77 28.65 22.36
CA PRO A 669 -10.93 27.45 22.45
C PRO A 669 -11.27 26.36 21.41
N LYS A 670 -12.55 26.19 21.06
CA LYS A 670 -12.97 25.21 20.04
C LYS A 670 -12.46 25.59 18.65
N LYS A 671 -12.47 26.89 18.32
CA LYS A 671 -11.86 27.40 17.08
C LYS A 671 -10.35 27.19 17.06
N THR A 672 -9.66 27.44 18.18
CA THR A 672 -8.23 27.18 18.31
C THR A 672 -7.92 25.70 18.09
N ALA A 673 -8.74 24.79 18.61
CA ALA A 673 -8.58 23.36 18.37
C ALA A 673 -8.78 22.99 16.89
N VAL A 674 -9.72 23.62 16.18
CA VAL A 674 -9.85 23.46 14.72
C VAL A 674 -8.63 23.98 13.98
N ASP A 675 -8.09 25.13 14.36
CA ASP A 675 -6.89 25.68 13.72
C ASP A 675 -5.68 24.78 13.90
N LEU A 676 -5.49 24.22 15.10
CA LEU A 676 -4.46 23.22 15.38
C LEU A 676 -4.71 21.91 14.62
N ALA A 677 -5.96 21.44 14.53
CA ALA A 677 -6.31 20.27 13.74
C ALA A 677 -5.98 20.49 12.25
N LYS A 678 -6.19 21.69 11.71
CA LYS A 678 -5.80 22.05 10.34
C LYS A 678 -4.29 22.16 10.13
N GLU A 679 -3.51 22.33 11.20
CA GLU A 679 -2.05 22.33 11.11
C GLU A 679 -1.46 20.92 10.98
N ASP A 680 -2.21 19.89 11.39
CA ASP A 680 -1.83 18.49 11.28
C ASP A 680 -1.49 18.12 9.81
N PRO A 681 -0.34 17.49 9.54
CA PRO A 681 0.04 17.11 8.18
C PRO A 681 -0.96 16.19 7.49
N ALA A 682 -1.59 15.27 8.21
CA ALA A 682 -2.60 14.37 7.64
C ALA A 682 -3.90 15.13 7.33
N ALA A 683 -4.32 16.06 8.20
CA ALA A 683 -5.46 16.94 7.92
C ALA A 683 -5.25 17.80 6.67
N LYS A 684 -4.04 18.36 6.50
CA LYS A 684 -3.68 19.14 5.29
C LYS A 684 -3.73 18.29 4.04
N LYS A 685 -3.13 17.10 4.09
CA LYS A 685 -3.13 16.14 2.98
C LYS A 685 -4.55 15.67 2.62
N ALA A 686 -5.38 15.43 3.63
CA ALA A 686 -6.79 15.07 3.46
C ALA A 686 -7.66 16.23 2.98
N GLY A 687 -7.16 17.48 3.01
CA GLY A 687 -7.89 18.65 2.54
C GLY A 687 -9.12 18.99 3.41
N LEU A 688 -9.07 18.75 4.72
CA LEU A 688 -10.22 18.95 5.60
C LEU A 688 -10.69 20.41 5.60
N ASP A 689 -11.93 20.65 5.19
CA ASP A 689 -12.54 21.96 5.05
C ASP A 689 -13.79 22.15 5.95
N CYS A 690 -14.38 21.05 6.43
CA CYS A 690 -15.53 21.04 7.33
C CYS A 690 -15.18 20.46 8.71
N PHE A 691 -15.56 21.15 9.78
CA PHE A 691 -15.35 20.68 11.16
C PHE A 691 -16.61 20.83 12.00
N CYS A 692 -17.03 19.73 12.61
CA CYS A 692 -18.15 19.67 13.56
C CYS A 692 -17.65 19.19 14.93
N GLU A 693 -18.29 19.61 16.01
CA GLU A 693 -18.11 18.97 17.32
C GLU A 693 -19.02 17.76 17.42
N ILE A 694 -18.47 16.59 17.78
CA ILE A 694 -19.31 15.48 18.24
C ILE A 694 -19.61 15.72 19.72
N THR A 695 -20.89 15.83 20.03
CA THR A 695 -21.36 16.24 21.35
C THR A 695 -21.30 15.10 22.36
N GLN A 696 -20.87 15.42 23.59
CA GLN A 696 -20.90 14.46 24.69
C GLN A 696 -22.36 14.24 25.13
N ALA A 697 -22.78 12.98 25.22
CA ALA A 697 -24.07 12.60 25.76
C ALA A 697 -24.19 13.09 27.23
N THR A 698 -25.37 13.59 27.60
CA THR A 698 -25.64 14.15 28.94
C THR A 698 -26.87 13.49 29.58
N GLY A 699 -26.98 13.59 30.90
CA GLY A 699 -28.14 13.06 31.65
C GLY A 699 -28.38 11.57 31.37
N ASP A 700 -29.65 11.19 31.15
CA ASP A 700 -30.06 9.80 30.90
C ASP A 700 -29.46 9.21 29.61
N ALA A 701 -29.20 10.05 28.60
CA ALA A 701 -28.54 9.63 27.37
C ALA A 701 -27.08 9.21 27.63
N ARG A 702 -26.40 9.89 28.55
CA ARG A 702 -25.05 9.50 29.01
C ARG A 702 -25.10 8.16 29.71
N THR A 703 -26.03 7.98 30.64
CA THR A 703 -26.18 6.71 31.38
C THR A 703 -26.45 5.56 30.41
N ALA A 704 -27.36 5.72 29.45
CA ALA A 704 -27.60 4.72 28.41
C ALA A 704 -26.33 4.43 27.59
N CYS A 705 -25.61 5.46 27.14
CA CYS A 705 -24.32 5.29 26.45
C CYS A 705 -23.26 4.58 27.31
N GLN A 706 -23.23 4.81 28.62
CA GLN A 706 -22.23 4.24 29.53
C GLN A 706 -22.56 2.84 30.01
N ASP A 707 -23.84 2.46 30.11
CA ASP A 707 -24.26 1.24 30.81
C ASP A 707 -24.81 0.15 29.86
N ASP A 708 -25.42 0.53 28.74
CA ASP A 708 -26.00 -0.41 27.77
C ASP A 708 -24.92 -0.90 26.79
N ALA A 709 -24.54 -2.17 26.89
CA ALA A 709 -23.47 -2.76 26.08
C ALA A 709 -23.85 -3.06 24.62
N SER A 710 -25.09 -2.80 24.18
CA SER A 710 -25.50 -2.96 22.77
C SER A 710 -24.85 -1.91 21.86
N GLU A 711 -24.62 -2.23 20.58
CA GLU A 711 -24.01 -1.27 19.62
C GLU A 711 -24.78 0.04 19.54
N GLN A 712 -26.13 -0.03 19.56
CA GLN A 712 -26.99 1.14 19.47
C GLN A 712 -27.86 1.29 20.74
N PRO A 713 -27.33 1.90 21.81
CA PRO A 713 -28.07 2.10 23.04
C PRO A 713 -29.28 3.00 22.80
N GLN A 714 -30.40 2.67 23.44
CA GLN A 714 -31.67 3.37 23.24
C GLN A 714 -32.13 4.09 24.49
N LEU A 715 -32.68 5.29 24.32
CA LEU A 715 -33.37 6.05 25.35
C LEU A 715 -34.79 6.36 24.88
N GLY A 716 -35.80 5.86 25.60
CA GLY A 716 -37.20 6.06 25.23
C GLY A 716 -37.59 5.48 23.87
N GLY A 717 -36.89 4.42 23.41
CA GLY A 717 -37.10 3.78 22.11
C GLY A 717 -36.48 4.52 20.92
N GLN A 718 -35.62 5.51 21.16
CA GLN A 718 -34.83 6.19 20.14
C GLN A 718 -33.33 5.92 20.36
N PRO A 719 -32.52 5.80 19.29
CA PRO A 719 -31.07 5.71 19.41
C PRO A 719 -30.48 6.92 20.15
N VAL A 720 -29.55 6.66 21.07
CA VAL A 720 -28.72 7.71 21.66
C VAL A 720 -27.64 8.09 20.65
N ASN A 721 -27.49 9.39 20.40
CA ASN A 721 -26.49 9.94 19.48
C ASN A 721 -25.48 10.80 20.26
N GLY A 722 -24.19 10.59 20.02
CA GLY A 722 -23.09 11.37 20.60
C GLY A 722 -21.98 10.47 21.11
N TRP A 723 -21.25 10.91 22.14
CA TRP A 723 -20.23 10.08 22.80
C TRP A 723 -20.29 10.13 24.32
N CYS A 724 -19.73 9.11 24.98
CA CYS A 724 -19.53 9.08 26.43
C CYS A 724 -18.16 8.48 26.79
N TYR A 725 -17.70 8.75 28.01
CA TYR A 725 -16.48 8.16 28.53
C TYR A 725 -16.83 6.93 29.38
N VAL A 726 -16.17 5.80 29.11
CA VAL A 726 -16.30 4.58 29.90
C VAL A 726 -14.93 4.20 30.44
N ASP A 727 -14.83 3.90 31.74
CA ASP A 727 -13.58 3.52 32.41
C ASP A 727 -13.85 2.40 33.42
N GLY A 728 -13.46 1.19 33.04
CA GLY A 728 -13.55 -0.01 33.87
C GLY A 728 -12.45 -0.13 34.91
N THR A 729 -11.50 0.81 34.95
CA THR A 729 -10.38 0.82 35.91
C THR A 729 -10.61 1.70 37.13
N THR A 730 -11.66 2.55 37.13
CA THR A 730 -12.04 3.37 38.29
C THR A 730 -12.80 2.56 39.33
N GLU A 731 -12.83 3.05 40.58
CA GLU A 731 -13.58 2.42 41.68
C GLU A 731 -14.56 3.45 42.30
N PRO A 732 -15.89 3.30 42.09
CA PRO A 732 -16.54 2.34 41.18
C PRO A 732 -16.23 2.61 39.69
N PRO A 733 -16.43 1.62 38.79
CA PRO A 733 -16.28 1.82 37.35
C PRO A 733 -17.14 2.97 36.83
N THR A 734 -16.60 3.75 35.90
CA THR A 734 -17.35 4.76 35.16
C THR A 734 -18.05 4.07 34.01
N GLY A 735 -19.31 3.69 34.20
CA GLY A 735 -20.09 2.91 33.23
C GLY A 735 -19.89 1.39 33.36
N ASN A 736 -20.41 0.65 32.38
CA ASN A 736 -20.37 -0.81 32.35
C ASN A 736 -19.00 -1.32 31.86
N ALA A 737 -18.31 -2.06 32.73
CA ALA A 737 -16.99 -2.62 32.44
C ALA A 737 -16.98 -3.61 31.25
N GLU A 738 -18.12 -4.19 30.88
CA GLU A 738 -18.22 -5.06 29.70
C GLU A 738 -17.92 -4.34 28.39
N ILE A 739 -18.17 -3.03 28.31
CA ILE A 739 -17.90 -2.22 27.11
C ILE A 739 -16.40 -2.13 26.82
N VAL A 740 -15.58 -2.13 27.88
CA VAL A 740 -14.13 -1.93 27.81
C VAL A 740 -13.34 -3.21 28.08
N LYS A 741 -14.02 -4.36 28.09
CA LYS A 741 -13.39 -5.66 28.39
C LYS A 741 -12.34 -6.06 27.36
N ASP A 742 -12.46 -5.55 26.14
CA ASP A 742 -11.57 -5.86 25.02
C ASP A 742 -10.28 -5.03 25.02
N CYS A 743 -10.21 -3.99 25.85
CA CYS A 743 -9.00 -3.21 26.05
C CYS A 743 -7.98 -3.93 26.95
N PRO A 744 -6.66 -3.65 26.79
CA PRO A 744 -5.63 -4.14 27.70
C PRO A 744 -5.99 -3.86 29.16
N ALA A 745 -5.58 -4.75 30.08
CA ALA A 745 -6.00 -4.66 31.49
C ALA A 745 -5.65 -3.31 32.14
N ASN A 746 -4.54 -2.70 31.75
CA ASN A 746 -4.09 -1.37 32.17
C ASN A 746 -4.77 -0.21 31.43
N GLU A 747 -5.60 -0.46 30.41
CA GLU A 747 -6.17 0.53 29.48
C GLU A 747 -7.68 0.31 29.25
N ARG A 748 -8.39 -0.32 30.20
CA ARG A 748 -9.84 -0.60 30.12
C ARG A 748 -10.71 0.65 30.18
N ARG A 749 -10.57 1.53 29.18
CA ARG A 749 -11.24 2.82 29.10
C ARG A 749 -11.29 3.32 27.66
N ILE A 750 -12.41 3.93 27.25
CA ILE A 750 -12.64 4.42 25.88
C ILE A 750 -13.44 5.72 25.86
N ILE A 751 -13.34 6.45 24.75
CA ILE A 751 -14.40 7.36 24.29
C ILE A 751 -15.33 6.53 23.41
N ARG A 752 -16.53 6.23 23.90
CA ARG A 752 -17.53 5.46 23.19
C ARG A 752 -18.43 6.39 22.39
N PHE A 753 -18.42 6.26 21.08
CA PHE A 753 -19.40 6.89 20.20
C PHE A 753 -20.60 5.96 20.02
N VAL A 754 -21.81 6.52 19.93
CA VAL A 754 -23.04 5.75 19.83
C VAL A 754 -24.03 6.39 18.85
N GLY A 755 -24.80 5.54 18.18
CA GLY A 755 -25.81 5.95 17.21
C GLY A 755 -25.22 6.81 16.09
N ALA A 756 -25.92 7.86 15.70
CA ALA A 756 -25.43 8.79 14.68
C ALA A 756 -24.23 9.65 15.14
N GLY A 757 -23.82 9.55 16.41
CA GLY A 757 -22.62 10.21 16.94
C GLY A 757 -21.32 9.50 16.61
N GLU A 758 -21.37 8.31 16.03
CA GLU A 758 -20.19 7.68 15.44
C GLU A 758 -19.58 8.57 14.34
N ALA A 759 -18.26 8.49 14.19
CA ALA A 759 -17.54 9.20 13.13
C ALA A 759 -18.18 8.85 11.79
N GLN A 760 -18.44 9.87 10.97
CA GLN A 760 -18.84 9.59 9.60
C GLN A 760 -17.69 8.88 8.89
N PRO A 761 -17.98 7.90 8.02
CA PRO A 761 -16.96 7.28 7.19
C PRO A 761 -16.08 8.34 6.50
N GLY A 762 -14.76 8.14 6.55
CA GLY A 762 -13.80 9.08 5.96
C GLY A 762 -13.60 10.41 6.71
N ALA A 763 -14.26 10.61 7.85
CA ALA A 763 -13.94 11.71 8.74
C ALA A 763 -12.67 11.43 9.57
N MET A 764 -11.88 12.47 9.81
CA MET A 764 -10.77 12.44 10.74
C MET A 764 -11.22 12.98 12.09
N LEU A 765 -11.10 12.16 13.12
CA LEU A 765 -11.43 12.57 14.48
C LEU A 765 -10.20 13.17 15.18
N PHE A 766 -10.44 14.25 15.91
CA PHE A 766 -9.47 14.87 16.79
C PHE A 766 -10.04 15.02 18.18
N ILE A 767 -9.23 14.81 19.19
CA ILE A 767 -9.59 14.99 20.59
C ILE A 767 -8.63 15.96 21.26
N THR A 768 -9.16 16.85 22.08
CA THR A 768 -8.38 17.63 23.05
C THR A 768 -9.04 17.53 24.40
N CYS A 769 -8.30 17.04 25.39
CA CYS A 769 -8.78 16.87 26.76
C CYS A 769 -8.01 17.79 27.73
N SER A 770 -8.74 18.42 28.64
CA SER A 770 -8.18 19.30 29.66
C SER A 770 -7.88 18.50 30.93
N GLY A 771 -6.63 18.07 31.14
CA GLY A 771 -6.24 17.30 32.33
C GLY A 771 -4.72 17.16 32.43
N ASP A 772 -4.16 17.31 33.63
CA ASP A 772 -2.73 17.49 33.96
C ASP A 772 -1.76 16.85 32.97
N THR A 773 -0.88 17.69 32.40
CA THR A 773 0.36 17.18 31.79
C THR A 773 1.09 16.44 32.90
N GLY A 774 1.19 15.12 32.77
CA GLY A 774 1.91 14.28 33.71
C GLY A 774 3.34 14.78 33.85
N GLY A 775 3.61 15.52 34.92
CA GLY A 775 4.95 15.73 35.41
C GLY A 775 5.47 14.39 35.94
N GLY A 776 6.26 13.72 35.10
CA GLY A 776 7.11 12.59 35.42
C GLY A 776 8.40 12.71 34.65
#